data_AF-A0A1Q3Y7I2-F1
#
_entry.id   AF-A0A1Q3Y7I2-F1
#
_cell.length_a   1.000
_cell.length_b   1.000
_cell.length_c   1.000
_cell.angle_alpha   90.00
_cell.angle_beta   90.00
_cell.angle_gamma   90.00
#
_symmetry.space_group_name_H-M   'P 1'
#
loop_
_entity.id
_entity.type
_entity.pdbx_description
1 polymer ?
#
loop_
_entity_poly.entity_id
_entity_poly.type
_entity_poly.pdbx_seq_one_letter_code
_entity_poly.pdbx_strand_id
1 'polypeptide(L)'
;MRLSPHELRDVTLAQAIERADDARTLVSQTEWDEATRQAVDAARGRGVLRVGVADVVVPRAAAIVDRAAGRDTTVALLRQAGTQARWLARGLPLLALLLGLVLDRVANAHQVDLLSPPLLLVLGWNLIVYALLLWHAWHARHAPATHEPPASPSALHQWLLRRQAHAGRRARRGLAARVATDFITHWSERTRARFTQQAAAVLHLCAAAWAAGIALSLLLRGLVVSYRFGWESTFLDATQVHAIVGVLFAPLTLLFGLTPFSPQEVAATQNFAGEGVAGARWVWMYVGLLALVVVLPRLLLAAWAHWRQVQWARQCTLDTRGSDFDTLRQALPGDLLIGLACTTPALRPTLARLLAQHAGHDGAIPSAQGDRLRLLEPADAAAPVDAVVLWGDGPAPALPPAWRQAPMLTLASAAFGANWLRDEALFERLAALLPARQHTLQRLSQAWQARNEALFIQALQRLAEHLHACAALVHTGDSAPGAQNPDSATRYAELLQTLDAALQQLHGLHEPHDTEAAAAPRALPPPARSTLTPGSDTTALAVGTSAGAAAGVAAGAKVGAMIDVGTGGLTLGVGTVLGALLGGTAAWAMRTLQKKEGQKGSTDELLRRMTEDACTRYLVLAHLGRMPAAQVDALGTHWHAEAVAAVAVHWAALNSALRTGSASDTALQPLLRTILQGILSRDGAGATRPATGMDSALP
;
A
#
# COMPACT_ATOMS: atom_id res chain seq x y z
N MET A 1 -2.79 -15.92 3.74
CA MET A 1 -3.30 -15.46 2.43
C MET A 1 -3.53 -16.65 1.51
N ARG A 2 -4.67 -16.77 0.81
CA ARG A 2 -4.88 -17.83 -0.19
C ARG A 2 -4.29 -17.39 -1.52
N LEU A 3 -3.55 -18.27 -2.19
CA LEU A 3 -2.89 -17.99 -3.46
C LEU A 3 -3.20 -19.07 -4.50
N SER A 4 -3.23 -18.68 -5.76
CA SER A 4 -3.16 -19.61 -6.88
C SER A 4 -1.78 -20.29 -6.94
N PRO A 5 -1.67 -21.47 -7.59
CA PRO A 5 -0.38 -22.15 -7.77
C PRO A 5 0.65 -21.31 -8.52
N HIS A 6 0.21 -20.40 -9.39
CA HIS A 6 1.10 -19.50 -10.13
C HIS A 6 1.65 -18.41 -9.22
N GLU A 7 0.79 -17.74 -8.45
CA GLU A 7 1.21 -16.71 -7.49
C GLU A 7 2.14 -17.29 -6.41
N LEU A 8 1.85 -18.48 -5.88
CA LEU A 8 2.73 -19.14 -4.92
C LEU A 8 4.12 -19.42 -5.52
N ARG A 9 4.16 -19.76 -6.82
CA ARG A 9 5.41 -20.03 -7.53
C ARG A 9 6.21 -18.75 -7.71
N ASP A 10 5.58 -17.68 -8.16
CA ASP A 10 6.23 -16.37 -8.31
C ASP A 10 6.75 -15.85 -6.96
N VAL A 11 5.96 -15.96 -5.87
CA VAL A 11 6.40 -15.57 -4.52
C VAL A 11 7.60 -16.40 -4.06
N THR A 12 7.55 -17.74 -4.24
CA THR A 12 8.66 -18.62 -3.82
C THR A 12 9.92 -18.36 -4.64
N LEU A 13 9.78 -18.04 -5.94
CA LEU A 13 10.90 -17.71 -6.81
C LEU A 13 11.50 -16.34 -6.48
N ALA A 14 10.66 -15.33 -6.21
CA ALA A 14 11.12 -14.01 -5.76
C ALA A 14 11.90 -14.11 -4.44
N GLN A 15 11.41 -14.90 -3.47
CA GLN A 15 12.12 -15.16 -2.21
C GLN A 15 13.47 -15.86 -2.44
N ALA A 16 13.54 -16.79 -3.41
CA ALA A 16 14.78 -17.48 -3.74
C ALA A 16 15.81 -16.54 -4.41
N ILE A 17 15.35 -15.61 -5.25
CA ILE A 17 16.20 -14.56 -5.82
C ILE A 17 16.70 -13.64 -4.71
N GLU A 18 15.81 -13.17 -3.83
CA GLU A 18 16.14 -12.27 -2.72
C GLU A 18 17.18 -12.87 -1.76
N ARG A 19 17.19 -14.20 -1.56
CA ARG A 19 18.13 -14.90 -0.68
C ARG A 19 19.42 -15.38 -1.35
N ALA A 20 19.47 -15.46 -2.68
CA ALA A 20 20.63 -15.99 -3.41
C ALA A 20 21.44 -14.93 -4.18
N ASP A 21 20.81 -13.79 -4.51
CA ASP A 21 21.40 -12.66 -5.25
C ASP A 21 21.77 -11.49 -4.31
N ASP A 22 22.67 -11.73 -3.35
CA ASP A 22 23.13 -10.71 -2.41
C ASP A 22 23.72 -9.47 -3.12
N ALA A 23 24.37 -9.69 -4.27
CA ALA A 23 24.97 -8.65 -5.09
C ALA A 23 23.97 -7.90 -5.99
N ARG A 24 22.68 -8.27 -5.98
CA ARG A 24 21.60 -7.64 -6.76
C ARG A 24 21.92 -7.53 -8.25
N THR A 25 22.46 -8.60 -8.81
CA THR A 25 22.93 -8.67 -10.21
C THR A 25 21.80 -8.95 -11.21
N LEU A 26 20.80 -9.75 -10.84
CA LEU A 26 19.65 -10.04 -11.71
C LEU A 26 18.60 -8.94 -11.65
N VAL A 27 18.36 -8.41 -10.45
CA VAL A 27 17.42 -7.33 -10.21
C VAL A 27 18.08 -6.36 -9.24
N SER A 28 18.33 -5.13 -9.70
CA SER A 28 19.04 -4.12 -8.92
C SER A 28 18.22 -3.69 -7.71
N GLN A 29 18.86 -3.13 -6.68
CA GLN A 29 18.15 -2.61 -5.52
C GLN A 29 17.09 -1.57 -5.90
N THR A 30 17.39 -0.70 -6.87
CA THR A 30 16.45 0.30 -7.39
C THR A 30 15.21 -0.34 -8.03
N GLU A 31 15.34 -1.47 -8.72
CA GLU A 31 14.21 -2.20 -9.29
C GLU A 31 13.38 -2.91 -8.21
N TRP A 32 14.02 -3.38 -7.13
CA TRP A 32 13.32 -3.91 -5.96
C TRP A 32 12.49 -2.84 -5.25
N ASP A 33 13.08 -1.67 -5.06
CA ASP A 33 12.41 -0.53 -4.45
C ASP A 33 11.26 -0.05 -5.34
N GLU A 34 11.46 0.03 -6.66
CA GLU A 34 10.42 0.38 -7.62
C GLU A 34 9.26 -0.61 -7.63
N ALA A 35 9.55 -1.91 -7.69
CA ALA A 35 8.51 -2.94 -7.64
C ALA A 35 7.71 -2.88 -6.32
N THR A 36 8.38 -2.53 -5.21
CA THR A 36 7.73 -2.36 -3.91
C THR A 36 6.86 -1.11 -3.90
N ARG A 37 7.34 0.04 -4.40
CA ARG A 37 6.55 1.27 -4.54
C ARG A 37 5.32 1.06 -5.41
N GLN A 38 5.47 0.47 -6.59
CA GLN A 38 4.35 0.16 -7.49
C GLN A 38 3.30 -0.75 -6.82
N ALA A 39 3.74 -1.76 -6.07
CA ALA A 39 2.84 -2.65 -5.33
C ALA A 39 2.09 -1.91 -4.21
N VAL A 40 2.77 -1.02 -3.48
CA VAL A 40 2.18 -0.16 -2.44
C VAL A 40 1.16 0.79 -3.05
N ASP A 41 1.50 1.47 -4.14
CA ASP A 41 0.59 2.42 -4.80
C ASP A 41 -0.62 1.71 -5.40
N ALA A 42 -0.43 0.51 -5.97
CA ALA A 42 -1.54 -0.33 -6.42
C ALA A 42 -2.44 -0.78 -5.26
N ALA A 43 -1.90 -1.05 -4.07
CA ALA A 43 -2.69 -1.37 -2.89
C ALA A 43 -3.51 -0.16 -2.42
N ARG A 44 -2.88 1.02 -2.37
CA ARG A 44 -3.54 2.28 -2.02
C ARG A 44 -4.63 2.66 -3.02
N GLY A 45 -4.40 2.44 -4.31
CA GLY A 45 -5.40 2.66 -5.36
C GLY A 45 -6.64 1.76 -5.23
N ARG A 46 -6.55 0.64 -4.51
CA ARG A 46 -7.71 -0.20 -4.13
C ARG A 46 -8.42 0.27 -2.86
N GLY A 47 -8.00 1.39 -2.26
CA GLY A 47 -8.56 1.93 -1.01
C GLY A 47 -7.97 1.31 0.27
N VAL A 48 -6.84 0.61 0.19
CA VAL A 48 -6.17 0.06 1.38
C VAL A 48 -5.54 1.22 2.17
N LEU A 49 -6.07 1.49 3.37
CA LEU A 49 -5.59 2.57 4.24
C LEU A 49 -4.25 2.25 4.94
N ARG A 50 -4.01 0.97 5.24
CA ARG A 50 -2.78 0.48 5.87
C ARG A 50 -2.21 -0.66 5.04
N VAL A 51 -1.16 -0.37 4.29
CA VAL A 51 -0.56 -1.36 3.40
C VAL A 51 0.26 -2.37 4.21
N GLY A 52 -0.11 -3.64 4.11
CA GLY A 52 0.63 -4.75 4.72
C GLY A 52 1.32 -5.64 3.70
N VAL A 53 2.11 -6.59 4.19
CA VAL A 53 2.80 -7.61 3.37
C VAL A 53 1.83 -8.35 2.44
N ALA A 54 0.65 -8.70 2.95
CA ALA A 54 -0.36 -9.43 2.18
C ALA A 54 -0.87 -8.66 0.95
N ASP A 55 -0.86 -7.33 1.00
CA ASP A 55 -1.39 -6.47 -0.06
C ASP A 55 -0.41 -6.27 -1.23
N VAL A 56 0.89 -6.48 -0.95
CA VAL A 56 2.00 -6.15 -1.85
C VAL A 56 2.80 -7.37 -2.32
N VAL A 57 2.81 -8.47 -1.57
CA VAL A 57 3.72 -9.60 -1.81
C VAL A 57 3.55 -10.22 -3.18
N VAL A 58 2.32 -10.40 -3.65
CA VAL A 58 2.01 -10.98 -4.97
C VAL A 58 2.43 -10.04 -6.11
N PRO A 59 1.94 -8.78 -6.18
CA PRO A 59 2.33 -7.88 -7.26
C PRO A 59 3.83 -7.58 -7.27
N ARG A 60 4.47 -7.42 -6.09
CA ARG A 60 5.92 -7.29 -5.97
C ARG A 60 6.63 -8.52 -6.53
N ALA A 61 6.26 -9.72 -6.09
CA ALA A 61 6.93 -10.95 -6.54
C ALA A 61 6.80 -11.17 -8.04
N ALA A 62 5.61 -10.96 -8.62
CA ALA A 62 5.39 -11.06 -10.05
C ALA A 62 6.33 -10.12 -10.83
N ALA A 63 6.36 -8.84 -10.44
CA ALA A 63 7.17 -7.83 -11.13
C ALA A 63 8.68 -8.11 -11.03
N ILE A 64 9.16 -8.69 -9.92
CA ILE A 64 10.56 -9.09 -9.75
C ILE A 64 10.89 -10.30 -10.61
N VAL A 65 10.03 -11.31 -10.59
CA VAL A 65 10.22 -12.53 -11.38
C VAL A 65 10.16 -12.22 -12.86
N ASP A 66 9.29 -11.30 -13.30
CA ASP A 66 9.25 -10.81 -14.69
C ASP A 66 10.59 -10.23 -15.13
N ARG A 67 11.16 -9.31 -14.34
CA ARG A 67 12.46 -8.68 -14.63
C ARG A 67 13.61 -9.70 -14.63
N ALA A 68 13.65 -10.58 -13.63
CA ALA A 68 14.67 -11.61 -13.51
C ALA A 68 14.59 -12.65 -14.65
N ALA A 69 13.38 -13.07 -15.03
CA ALA A 69 13.16 -13.99 -16.15
C ALA A 69 13.55 -13.38 -17.51
N GLY A 70 13.46 -12.05 -17.65
CA GLY A 70 13.95 -11.34 -18.84
C GLY A 70 15.47 -11.35 -19.00
N ARG A 71 16.23 -11.59 -17.92
CA ARG A 71 17.70 -11.56 -17.89
C ARG A 71 18.34 -12.94 -17.77
N ASP A 72 17.65 -13.88 -17.15
CA ASP A 72 18.15 -15.24 -16.93
C ASP A 72 17.14 -16.30 -17.39
N THR A 73 17.59 -17.15 -18.32
CA THR A 73 16.79 -18.21 -18.90
C THR A 73 16.45 -19.31 -17.91
N THR A 74 17.29 -19.55 -16.90
CA THR A 74 17.00 -20.52 -15.82
C THR A 74 15.83 -20.03 -15.00
N VAL A 75 15.79 -18.75 -14.61
CA VAL A 75 14.66 -18.14 -13.89
C VAL A 75 13.38 -18.23 -14.73
N ALA A 76 13.45 -17.94 -16.04
CA ALA A 76 12.31 -18.08 -16.95
C ALA A 76 11.78 -19.53 -17.00
N LEU A 77 12.67 -20.51 -17.14
CA LEU A 77 12.32 -21.94 -17.13
C LEU A 77 11.73 -22.37 -15.78
N LEU A 78 12.30 -21.91 -14.67
CA LEU A 78 11.79 -22.18 -13.34
C LEU A 78 10.39 -21.61 -13.16
N ARG A 79 10.06 -20.45 -13.72
CA ARG A 79 8.68 -19.94 -13.70
C ARG A 79 7.71 -20.84 -14.49
N GLN A 80 8.14 -21.41 -15.61
CA GLN A 80 7.29 -22.16 -16.55
C GLN A 80 7.21 -23.68 -16.35
N ALA A 81 8.07 -24.30 -15.52
CA ALA A 81 8.31 -25.76 -15.48
C ALA A 81 7.11 -26.69 -15.13
N GLY A 82 5.88 -26.20 -15.14
CA GLY A 82 4.66 -27.03 -15.03
C GLY A 82 4.33 -27.86 -16.27
N THR A 83 4.93 -27.61 -17.44
CA THR A 83 4.58 -28.29 -18.70
C THR A 83 5.19 -29.70 -18.82
N GLN A 84 6.49 -29.86 -18.52
CA GLN A 84 7.18 -31.16 -18.59
C GLN A 84 6.56 -32.19 -17.63
N ALA A 85 6.22 -31.76 -16.42
CA ALA A 85 5.55 -32.63 -15.44
C ALA A 85 4.17 -33.11 -15.92
N ARG A 86 3.43 -32.29 -16.69
CA ARG A 86 2.15 -32.70 -17.31
C ARG A 86 2.36 -33.71 -18.43
N TRP A 87 3.38 -33.51 -19.27
CA TRP A 87 3.75 -34.45 -20.33
C TRP A 87 4.16 -35.80 -19.76
N LEU A 88 5.01 -35.82 -18.73
CA LEU A 88 5.40 -37.05 -18.05
C LEU A 88 4.19 -37.75 -17.41
N ALA A 89 3.31 -37.01 -16.73
CA ALA A 89 2.12 -37.57 -16.10
C ALA A 89 1.14 -38.23 -17.09
N ARG A 90 1.12 -37.79 -18.37
CA ARG A 90 0.29 -38.37 -19.44
C ARG A 90 1.01 -39.43 -20.25
N GLY A 91 2.30 -39.23 -20.51
CA GLY A 91 3.12 -40.13 -21.33
C GLY A 91 3.45 -41.44 -20.63
N LEU A 92 3.66 -41.41 -19.30
CA LEU A 92 4.06 -42.62 -18.56
C LEU A 92 2.96 -43.71 -18.55
N PRO A 93 1.66 -43.39 -18.32
CA PRO A 93 0.60 -44.40 -18.45
C PRO A 93 0.42 -44.92 -19.87
N LEU A 94 0.56 -44.06 -20.89
CA LEU A 94 0.50 -44.49 -22.28
C LEU A 94 1.65 -45.46 -22.61
N LEU A 95 2.87 -45.13 -22.17
CA LEU A 95 4.02 -46.02 -22.31
C LEU A 95 3.77 -47.35 -21.59
N ALA A 96 3.20 -47.34 -20.37
CA ALA A 96 2.85 -48.55 -19.63
C ALA A 96 1.80 -49.40 -20.36
N LEU A 97 0.79 -48.78 -21.00
CA LEU A 97 -0.19 -49.48 -21.85
C LEU A 97 0.50 -50.18 -23.02
N LEU A 98 1.37 -49.47 -23.75
CA LEU A 98 2.11 -50.00 -24.90
C LEU A 98 3.07 -51.12 -24.48
N LEU A 99 3.77 -50.95 -23.36
CA LEU A 99 4.63 -51.99 -22.80
C LEU A 99 3.81 -53.23 -22.42
N GLY A 100 2.66 -53.07 -21.76
CA GLY A 100 1.76 -54.19 -21.46
C GLY A 100 1.28 -54.93 -22.73
N LEU A 101 1.00 -54.19 -23.79
CA LEU A 101 0.57 -54.73 -25.09
C LEU A 101 1.69 -55.48 -25.84
N VAL A 102 2.94 -55.01 -25.74
CA VAL A 102 4.08 -55.55 -26.51
C VAL A 102 4.82 -56.64 -25.75
N LEU A 103 5.08 -56.48 -24.45
CA LEU A 103 5.90 -57.45 -23.69
C LEU A 103 5.21 -58.81 -23.53
N ASP A 104 3.89 -58.86 -23.54
CA ASP A 104 3.13 -60.11 -23.59
C ASP A 104 3.43 -60.93 -24.87
N ARG A 105 3.99 -60.31 -25.92
CA ARG A 105 4.37 -61.01 -27.16
C ARG A 105 5.70 -61.77 -27.09
N VAL A 106 6.54 -61.51 -26.08
CA VAL A 106 7.93 -62.01 -26.05
C VAL A 106 8.05 -63.40 -25.39
N ALA A 107 7.03 -63.84 -24.64
CA ALA A 107 7.17 -65.02 -23.76
C ALA A 107 6.90 -66.39 -24.40
N ASN A 108 6.00 -66.53 -25.40
CA ASN A 108 5.85 -67.74 -26.25
C ASN A 108 4.80 -67.51 -27.36
N ALA A 109 5.07 -67.93 -28.59
CA ALA A 109 4.29 -67.51 -29.76
C ALA A 109 2.95 -68.25 -29.97
N HIS A 110 2.76 -69.47 -29.44
CA HIS A 110 1.64 -70.35 -29.82
C HIS A 110 0.87 -71.02 -28.65
N GLN A 111 1.22 -70.77 -27.39
CA GLN A 111 0.62 -71.43 -26.22
C GLN A 111 0.31 -70.41 -25.12
N VAL A 112 -0.89 -70.47 -24.54
CA VAL A 112 -1.29 -69.65 -23.38
C VAL A 112 -1.45 -70.57 -22.17
N ASP A 113 -0.56 -70.40 -21.20
CA ASP A 113 -0.57 -71.14 -19.95
C ASP A 113 -1.71 -70.68 -19.04
N LEU A 114 -2.54 -71.63 -18.61
CA LEU A 114 -3.64 -71.44 -17.68
C LEU A 114 -3.18 -70.93 -16.31
N LEU A 115 -1.93 -71.17 -15.92
CA LEU A 115 -1.31 -70.68 -14.69
C LEU A 115 -0.11 -69.78 -15.03
N SER A 116 -0.26 -68.90 -16.03
CA SER A 116 0.89 -68.14 -16.53
C SER A 116 1.59 -67.39 -15.38
N PRO A 117 2.88 -67.70 -15.10
CA PRO A 117 3.61 -67.06 -14.02
C PRO A 117 3.63 -65.52 -14.12
N PRO A 118 3.71 -64.90 -15.32
CA PRO A 118 3.63 -63.45 -15.45
C PRO A 118 2.29 -62.85 -14.98
N LEU A 119 1.14 -63.46 -15.32
CA LEU A 119 -0.16 -62.94 -14.90
C LEU A 119 -0.38 -63.11 -13.40
N LEU A 120 0.00 -64.26 -12.86
CA LEU A 120 -0.07 -64.54 -11.42
C LEU A 120 0.82 -63.57 -10.61
N LEU A 121 2.01 -63.26 -11.12
CA LEU A 121 2.91 -62.27 -10.52
C LEU A 121 2.27 -60.88 -10.49
N VAL A 122 1.64 -60.44 -11.59
CA VAL A 122 0.95 -59.14 -11.66
C VAL A 122 -0.20 -59.09 -10.64
N LEU A 123 -1.01 -60.15 -10.55
CA LEU A 123 -2.12 -60.24 -9.60
C LEU A 123 -1.62 -60.24 -8.15
N GLY A 124 -0.66 -61.11 -7.83
CA GLY A 124 -0.08 -61.23 -6.49
C GLY A 124 0.58 -59.94 -6.02
N TRP A 125 1.34 -59.27 -6.90
CA TRP A 125 1.95 -57.97 -6.58
C TRP A 125 0.91 -56.89 -6.29
N ASN A 126 -0.21 -56.86 -7.03
CA ASN A 126 -1.28 -55.90 -6.76
C ASN A 126 -1.92 -56.14 -5.39
N LEU A 127 -2.19 -57.40 -5.03
CA LEU A 127 -2.72 -57.76 -3.72
C LEU A 127 -1.78 -57.34 -2.58
N ILE A 128 -0.47 -57.57 -2.72
CA ILE A 128 0.55 -57.11 -1.76
C ILE A 128 0.50 -55.58 -1.60
N VAL A 129 0.45 -54.84 -2.71
CA VAL A 129 0.38 -53.37 -2.65
C VAL A 129 -0.90 -52.90 -1.95
N TYR A 130 -2.04 -53.55 -2.18
CA TYR A 130 -3.27 -53.20 -1.47
C TYR A 130 -3.18 -53.48 0.03
N ALA A 131 -2.61 -54.62 0.42
CA ALA A 131 -2.35 -54.94 1.83
C ALA A 131 -1.44 -53.89 2.48
N LEU A 132 -0.37 -53.47 1.79
CA LEU A 132 0.51 -52.39 2.26
C LEU A 132 -0.24 -51.06 2.40
N LEU A 133 -1.07 -50.67 1.43
CA LEU A 133 -1.84 -49.43 1.51
C LEU A 133 -2.83 -49.44 2.68
N LEU A 134 -3.52 -50.56 2.92
CA LEU A 134 -4.41 -50.78 4.06
C LEU A 134 -3.65 -50.69 5.39
N TRP A 135 -2.49 -51.33 5.48
CA TRP A 135 -1.60 -51.27 6.64
C TRP A 135 -1.20 -49.82 6.97
N HIS A 136 -0.72 -49.06 5.99
CA HIS A 136 -0.34 -47.66 6.19
C HIS A 136 -1.54 -46.78 6.60
N ALA A 137 -2.71 -47.01 6.00
CA ALA A 137 -3.92 -46.27 6.35
C ALA A 137 -4.39 -46.58 7.79
N TRP A 138 -4.25 -47.84 8.23
CA TRP A 138 -4.57 -48.25 9.59
C TRP A 138 -3.61 -47.62 10.60
N HIS A 139 -2.30 -47.67 10.36
CA HIS A 139 -1.30 -47.03 11.22
C HIS A 139 -1.45 -45.51 11.31
N ALA A 140 -1.74 -44.84 10.19
CA ALA A 140 -1.92 -43.39 10.18
C ALA A 140 -3.11 -42.92 11.03
N ARG A 141 -4.11 -43.78 11.26
CA ARG A 141 -5.27 -43.47 12.13
C ARG A 141 -4.99 -43.70 13.62
N HIS A 142 -4.03 -44.56 13.95
CA HIS A 142 -3.72 -44.96 15.33
C HIS A 142 -2.46 -44.27 15.88
N ALA A 143 -1.76 -43.47 15.07
CA ALA A 143 -0.65 -42.66 15.54
C ALA A 143 -1.16 -41.50 16.42
N PRO A 144 -0.61 -41.28 17.63
CA PRO A 144 -0.96 -40.14 18.45
C PRO A 144 -0.61 -38.84 17.73
N ALA A 145 -1.42 -37.80 17.93
CA ALA A 145 -1.26 -36.47 17.34
C ALA A 145 -0.05 -35.73 17.93
N THR A 146 1.16 -36.23 17.74
CA THR A 146 2.37 -35.46 17.95
C THR A 146 2.54 -34.52 16.76
N HIS A 147 2.70 -33.22 17.04
CA HIS A 147 2.88 -32.15 16.06
C HIS A 147 4.16 -32.26 15.20
N GLU A 148 4.98 -33.29 15.41
CA GLU A 148 6.10 -33.57 14.52
C GLU A 148 5.67 -34.57 13.43
N PRO A 149 5.68 -34.18 12.14
CA PRO A 149 5.44 -35.13 11.07
C PRO A 149 6.50 -36.23 11.16
N PRO A 150 6.15 -37.52 11.00
CA PRO A 150 7.10 -38.61 11.12
C PRO A 150 8.27 -38.34 10.16
N ALA A 151 9.43 -38.08 10.76
CA ALA A 151 10.70 -37.97 10.09
C ALA A 151 11.15 -39.38 9.68
N SER A 152 10.44 -39.99 8.73
CA SER A 152 11.09 -40.87 7.77
C SER A 152 11.15 -40.13 6.45
N PRO A 153 12.17 -39.28 6.22
CA PRO A 153 12.55 -38.97 4.86
C PRO A 153 12.82 -40.34 4.23
N SER A 154 12.08 -40.72 3.19
CA SER A 154 12.41 -41.94 2.46
C SER A 154 13.89 -41.86 2.13
N ALA A 155 14.65 -42.92 2.43
CA ALA A 155 16.09 -42.95 2.15
C ALA A 155 16.38 -42.56 0.69
N LEU A 156 15.42 -42.79 -0.21
CA LEU A 156 15.37 -42.31 -1.59
C LEU A 156 15.36 -40.78 -1.73
N HIS A 157 14.55 -40.05 -0.95
CA HIS A 157 14.53 -38.58 -0.95
C HIS A 157 15.84 -38.01 -0.41
N GLN A 158 16.37 -38.56 0.68
CA GLN A 158 17.71 -38.18 1.16
C GLN A 158 18.82 -38.54 0.18
N TRP A 159 18.73 -39.69 -0.50
CA TRP A 159 19.69 -40.12 -1.50
C TRP A 159 19.64 -39.26 -2.77
N LEU A 160 18.44 -38.88 -3.22
CA LEU A 160 18.23 -37.93 -4.32
C LEU A 160 18.75 -36.53 -3.96
N LEU A 161 18.44 -36.01 -2.77
CA LEU A 161 18.97 -34.75 -2.26
C LEU A 161 20.50 -34.80 -2.12
N ARG A 162 21.06 -35.91 -1.63
CA ARG A 162 22.52 -36.12 -1.53
C ARG A 162 23.19 -36.22 -2.89
N ARG A 163 22.58 -36.89 -3.89
CA ARG A 163 23.08 -36.94 -5.27
C ARG A 163 23.00 -35.58 -5.96
N GLN A 164 21.92 -34.84 -5.78
CA GLN A 164 21.79 -33.46 -6.24
C GLN A 164 22.82 -32.54 -5.55
N ALA A 165 23.07 -32.72 -4.26
CA ALA A 165 24.12 -32.01 -3.52
C ALA A 165 25.54 -32.39 -3.99
N HIS A 166 25.76 -33.65 -4.41
CA HIS A 166 27.06 -34.11 -4.94
C HIS A 166 27.30 -33.65 -6.38
N ALA A 167 26.28 -33.61 -7.23
CA ALA A 167 26.34 -32.99 -8.56
C ALA A 167 26.45 -31.45 -8.48
N GLY A 168 25.90 -30.85 -7.41
CA GLY A 168 25.86 -29.40 -7.16
C GLY A 168 27.16 -28.76 -6.68
N ARG A 169 28.21 -29.53 -6.31
CA ARG A 169 29.50 -28.94 -5.88
C ARG A 169 30.21 -28.16 -6.99
N ARG A 170 29.98 -28.49 -8.27
CA ARG A 170 30.45 -27.71 -9.44
C ARG A 170 29.44 -26.63 -9.88
N ALA A 171 28.14 -26.86 -9.70
CA ALA A 171 27.08 -25.91 -10.07
C ALA A 171 26.92 -24.73 -9.09
N ARG A 172 27.35 -24.88 -7.83
CA ARG A 172 27.28 -23.85 -6.76
C ARG A 172 27.95 -22.50 -7.06
N ARG A 173 28.73 -22.39 -8.13
CA ARG A 173 29.43 -21.14 -8.48
C ARG A 173 28.53 -20.12 -9.19
N GLY A 174 27.52 -20.57 -9.96
CA GLY A 174 26.63 -19.67 -10.69
C GLY A 174 25.42 -19.22 -9.86
N LEU A 175 25.04 -17.94 -9.97
CA LEU A 175 23.88 -17.37 -9.28
C LEU A 175 22.58 -18.13 -9.61
N ALA A 176 22.33 -18.39 -10.90
CA ALA A 176 21.14 -19.12 -11.36
C ALA A 176 21.00 -20.50 -10.70
N ALA A 177 22.11 -21.21 -10.46
CA ALA A 177 22.09 -22.52 -9.80
C ALA A 177 21.77 -22.41 -8.30
N ARG A 178 22.21 -21.33 -7.62
CA ARG A 178 21.84 -21.06 -6.22
C ARG A 178 20.35 -20.73 -6.12
N VAL A 179 19.85 -19.84 -6.97
CA VAL A 179 18.42 -19.50 -7.08
C VAL A 179 17.60 -20.77 -7.34
N ALA A 180 18.02 -21.61 -8.29
CA ALA A 180 17.34 -22.86 -8.60
C ALA A 180 17.31 -23.83 -7.42
N THR A 181 18.44 -24.01 -6.72
CA THR A 181 18.55 -24.92 -5.57
C THR A 181 17.63 -24.45 -4.43
N ASP A 182 17.68 -23.16 -4.12
CA ASP A 182 16.88 -22.59 -3.06
C ASP A 182 15.38 -22.64 -3.37
N PHE A 183 15.01 -22.28 -4.61
CA PHE A 183 13.65 -22.39 -5.12
C PHE A 183 13.14 -23.83 -5.04
N ILE A 184 13.90 -24.80 -5.55
CA ILE A 184 13.47 -26.22 -5.56
C ILE A 184 13.24 -26.72 -4.13
N THR A 185 14.12 -26.33 -3.19
CA THR A 185 14.00 -26.73 -1.78
C THR A 185 12.68 -26.23 -1.18
N HIS A 186 12.45 -24.91 -1.19
CA HIS A 186 11.25 -24.31 -0.59
C HIS A 186 9.97 -24.65 -1.36
N TRP A 187 10.04 -24.74 -2.68
CA TRP A 187 8.92 -25.18 -3.52
C TRP A 187 8.54 -26.63 -3.20
N SER A 188 9.53 -27.52 -3.03
CA SER A 188 9.27 -28.92 -2.71
C SER A 188 8.62 -29.10 -1.34
N GLU A 189 9.03 -28.33 -0.34
CA GLU A 189 8.43 -28.34 1.00
C GLU A 189 6.97 -27.89 0.95
N ARG A 190 6.71 -26.75 0.29
CA ARG A 190 5.36 -26.16 0.16
C ARG A 190 4.43 -27.00 -0.71
N THR A 191 4.96 -27.78 -1.66
CA THR A 191 4.16 -28.59 -2.59
C THR A 191 4.25 -30.10 -2.37
N ARG A 192 4.92 -30.57 -1.31
CA ARG A 192 5.15 -32.00 -1.02
C ARG A 192 3.86 -32.81 -1.01
N ALA A 193 2.85 -32.34 -0.28
CA ALA A 193 1.56 -33.03 -0.18
C ALA A 193 0.87 -33.14 -1.55
N ARG A 194 0.91 -32.09 -2.36
CA ARG A 194 0.36 -32.11 -3.72
C ARG A 194 1.15 -33.05 -4.64
N PHE A 195 2.48 -32.98 -4.61
CA PHE A 195 3.34 -33.77 -5.48
C PHE A 195 3.24 -35.27 -5.18
N THR A 196 3.19 -35.65 -3.90
CA THR A 196 3.00 -37.05 -3.49
C THR A 196 1.68 -37.63 -4.01
N GLN A 197 0.58 -36.88 -3.95
CA GLN A 197 -0.70 -37.33 -4.51
C GLN A 197 -0.67 -37.41 -6.04
N GLN A 198 0.00 -36.46 -6.71
CA GLN A 198 0.19 -36.52 -8.16
C GLN A 198 1.00 -37.75 -8.58
N ALA A 199 2.11 -38.02 -7.91
CA ALA A 199 2.94 -39.20 -8.18
C ALA A 199 2.17 -40.50 -7.93
N ALA A 200 1.40 -40.58 -6.84
CA ALA A 200 0.54 -41.72 -6.57
C ALA A 200 -0.48 -41.94 -7.68
N ALA A 201 -1.18 -40.89 -8.12
CA ALA A 201 -2.15 -40.98 -9.22
C ALA A 201 -1.50 -41.51 -10.51
N VAL A 202 -0.34 -40.99 -10.90
CA VAL A 202 0.39 -41.45 -12.09
C VAL A 202 0.81 -42.91 -11.97
N LEU A 203 1.34 -43.33 -10.81
CA LEU A 203 1.75 -44.73 -10.60
C LEU A 203 0.55 -45.70 -10.67
N HIS A 204 -0.59 -45.32 -10.09
CA HIS A 204 -1.81 -46.11 -10.19
C HIS A 204 -2.31 -46.19 -11.64
N LEU A 205 -2.28 -45.08 -12.38
CA LEU A 205 -2.63 -45.07 -13.80
C LEU A 205 -1.68 -45.93 -14.63
N CYS A 206 -0.38 -45.90 -14.38
CA CYS A 206 0.58 -46.78 -15.06
C CYS A 206 0.27 -48.25 -14.79
N ALA A 207 -0.04 -48.63 -13.55
CA ALA A 207 -0.38 -50.01 -13.20
C ALA A 207 -1.70 -50.46 -13.87
N ALA A 208 -2.72 -49.61 -13.87
CA ALA A 208 -3.98 -49.88 -14.55
C ALA A 208 -3.78 -50.01 -16.07
N ALA A 209 -3.01 -49.10 -16.66
CA ALA A 209 -2.71 -49.07 -18.08
C ALA A 209 -1.90 -50.29 -18.52
N TRP A 210 -0.89 -50.70 -17.75
CA TRP A 210 -0.16 -51.94 -18.02
C TRP A 210 -1.12 -53.14 -18.02
N ALA A 211 -1.90 -53.34 -16.95
CA ALA A 211 -2.84 -54.45 -16.87
C ALA A 211 -3.88 -54.43 -18.01
N ALA A 212 -4.36 -53.24 -18.40
CA ALA A 212 -5.23 -53.07 -19.55
C ALA A 212 -4.51 -53.42 -20.87
N GLY A 213 -3.22 -53.11 -21.00
CA GLY A 213 -2.39 -53.47 -22.15
C GLY A 213 -2.20 -54.97 -22.29
N ILE A 214 -1.97 -55.68 -21.17
CA ILE A 214 -1.92 -57.14 -21.14
C ILE A 214 -3.28 -57.73 -21.55
N ALA A 215 -4.37 -57.25 -20.94
CA ALA A 215 -5.72 -57.70 -21.28
C ALA A 215 -6.03 -57.48 -22.76
N LEU A 216 -5.63 -56.32 -23.30
CA LEU A 216 -5.78 -55.99 -24.72
C LEU A 216 -4.92 -56.89 -25.62
N SER A 217 -3.70 -57.24 -25.22
CA SER A 217 -2.86 -58.21 -25.94
C SER A 217 -3.54 -59.58 -26.06
N LEU A 218 -4.08 -60.10 -24.94
CA LEU A 218 -4.81 -61.36 -24.92
C LEU A 218 -6.04 -61.34 -25.85
N LEU A 219 -6.78 -60.23 -25.85
CA LEU A 219 -7.96 -60.04 -26.71
C LEU A 219 -7.61 -59.91 -28.20
N LEU A 220 -6.62 -59.08 -28.57
CA LEU A 220 -6.22 -58.90 -29.97
C LEU A 220 -5.73 -60.20 -30.58
N ARG A 221 -4.89 -60.92 -29.83
CA ARG A 221 -4.39 -62.20 -30.31
C ARG A 221 -5.55 -63.21 -30.37
N GLY A 222 -6.53 -63.09 -29.45
CA GLY A 222 -7.86 -63.76 -29.44
C GLY A 222 -8.57 -63.76 -30.78
N LEU A 223 -8.39 -62.68 -31.53
CA LEU A 223 -9.08 -62.38 -32.78
C LEU A 223 -8.33 -62.87 -34.03
N VAL A 224 -7.00 -63.05 -33.95
CA VAL A 224 -6.13 -63.28 -35.13
C VAL A 224 -5.61 -64.72 -35.22
N VAL A 225 -5.51 -65.46 -34.10
CA VAL A 225 -4.91 -66.80 -34.06
C VAL A 225 -5.78 -67.76 -33.23
N SER A 226 -5.95 -69.01 -33.69
CA SER A 226 -6.56 -70.09 -32.91
C SER A 226 -5.57 -70.61 -31.86
N TYR A 227 -5.91 -70.42 -30.58
CA TYR A 227 -5.01 -70.78 -29.48
C TYR A 227 -5.13 -72.21 -29.03
N ARG A 228 -3.97 -72.75 -28.65
CA ARG A 228 -3.90 -73.86 -27.71
C ARG A 228 -3.78 -73.30 -26.31
N PHE A 229 -4.77 -73.60 -25.47
CA PHE A 229 -4.81 -73.16 -24.08
C PHE A 229 -4.75 -74.38 -23.17
N GLY A 230 -4.04 -74.26 -22.06
CA GLY A 230 -3.87 -75.38 -21.14
C GLY A 230 -2.83 -75.17 -20.08
N TRP A 231 -2.63 -76.19 -19.26
CA TRP A 231 -1.66 -76.17 -18.18
C TRP A 231 -0.76 -77.41 -18.28
N GLU A 232 0.48 -77.25 -17.82
CA GLU A 232 1.44 -78.34 -17.64
C GLU A 232 2.07 -78.19 -16.26
N SER A 233 2.10 -79.28 -15.50
CA SER A 233 2.80 -79.30 -14.22
C SER A 233 3.37 -80.68 -13.95
N THR A 234 4.65 -80.73 -13.59
CA THR A 234 5.29 -81.94 -13.08
C THR A 234 4.88 -82.25 -11.64
N PHE A 235 4.35 -81.26 -10.92
CA PHE A 235 4.09 -81.33 -9.48
C PHE A 235 2.61 -81.31 -9.11
N LEU A 236 1.75 -80.74 -9.95
CA LEU A 236 0.33 -80.54 -9.65
C LEU A 236 -0.55 -81.48 -10.49
N ASP A 237 -1.59 -82.04 -9.86
CA ASP A 237 -2.63 -82.80 -10.55
C ASP A 237 -3.81 -81.92 -10.99
N ALA A 238 -4.74 -82.47 -11.79
CA ALA A 238 -5.89 -81.74 -12.31
C ALA A 238 -6.84 -81.23 -11.19
N THR A 239 -6.93 -81.93 -10.07
CA THR A 239 -7.76 -81.56 -8.93
C THR A 239 -7.18 -80.34 -8.22
N GLN A 240 -5.86 -80.33 -8.02
CA GLN A 240 -5.12 -79.22 -7.43
C GLN A 240 -5.17 -77.98 -8.33
N VAL A 241 -5.00 -78.14 -9.65
CA VAL A 241 -5.14 -77.03 -10.60
C VAL A 241 -6.57 -76.50 -10.61
N HIS A 242 -7.58 -77.37 -10.57
CA HIS A 242 -8.97 -76.95 -10.46
C HIS A 242 -9.23 -76.15 -9.17
N ALA A 243 -8.66 -76.56 -8.03
CA ALA A 243 -8.76 -75.80 -6.78
C ALA A 243 -8.12 -74.41 -6.89
N ILE A 244 -6.93 -74.31 -7.49
CA ILE A 244 -6.24 -73.03 -7.71
C ILE A 244 -7.07 -72.12 -8.61
N VAL A 245 -7.55 -72.62 -9.75
CA VAL A 245 -8.42 -71.90 -10.69
C VAL A 245 -9.72 -71.46 -10.01
N GLY A 246 -10.31 -72.33 -9.18
CA GLY A 246 -11.51 -72.04 -8.42
C GLY A 246 -11.33 -70.85 -7.49
N VAL A 247 -10.22 -70.81 -6.74
CA VAL A 247 -9.88 -69.66 -5.87
C VAL A 247 -9.53 -68.41 -6.69
N LEU A 248 -8.76 -68.56 -7.76
CA LEU A 248 -8.30 -67.46 -8.62
C LEU A 248 -9.47 -66.71 -9.24
N PHE A 249 -10.48 -67.43 -9.73
CA PHE A 249 -11.67 -66.84 -10.36
C PHE A 249 -12.87 -66.69 -9.43
N ALA A 250 -12.76 -67.11 -8.16
CA ALA A 250 -13.81 -66.90 -7.15
C ALA A 250 -14.34 -65.46 -7.11
N PRO A 251 -13.51 -64.39 -7.21
CA PRO A 251 -14.04 -63.03 -7.22
C PRO A 251 -15.02 -62.77 -8.36
N LEU A 252 -14.80 -63.37 -9.53
CA LEU A 252 -15.69 -63.18 -10.69
C LEU A 252 -16.96 -64.03 -10.58
N THR A 253 -16.84 -65.27 -10.14
CA THR A 253 -17.99 -66.17 -10.00
C THR A 253 -18.92 -65.70 -8.87
N LEU A 254 -18.36 -65.21 -7.76
CA LEU A 254 -19.12 -64.70 -6.63
C LEU A 254 -19.76 -63.32 -6.90
N LEU A 255 -19.04 -62.39 -7.53
CA LEU A 255 -19.54 -61.03 -7.74
C LEU A 255 -20.43 -60.89 -8.98
N PHE A 256 -20.14 -61.62 -10.05
CA PHE A 256 -20.83 -61.50 -11.34
C PHE A 256 -21.65 -62.73 -11.72
N GLY A 257 -21.68 -63.77 -10.87
CA GLY A 257 -22.45 -65.00 -11.14
C GLY A 257 -21.93 -65.80 -12.34
N LEU A 258 -20.66 -65.62 -12.73
CA LEU A 258 -20.08 -66.38 -13.84
C LEU A 258 -20.00 -67.87 -13.51
N THR A 259 -20.23 -68.73 -14.51
CA THR A 259 -20.15 -70.19 -14.34
C THR A 259 -18.72 -70.63 -14.01
N PRO A 260 -18.48 -71.32 -12.88
CA PRO A 260 -17.16 -71.85 -12.56
C PRO A 260 -16.77 -72.98 -13.53
N PHE A 261 -15.47 -73.16 -13.74
CA PHE A 261 -14.96 -74.29 -14.52
C PHE A 261 -15.19 -75.60 -13.77
N SER A 262 -15.66 -76.64 -14.45
CA SER A 262 -15.78 -77.97 -13.83
C SER A 262 -14.41 -78.67 -13.75
N PRO A 263 -14.23 -79.65 -12.84
CA PRO A 263 -12.99 -80.44 -12.78
C PRO A 263 -12.66 -81.14 -14.11
N GLN A 264 -13.70 -81.59 -14.84
CA GLN A 264 -13.56 -82.25 -16.14
C GLN A 264 -13.07 -81.27 -17.22
N GLU A 265 -13.56 -80.03 -17.23
CA GLU A 265 -13.12 -78.98 -18.14
C GLU A 265 -11.65 -78.59 -17.89
N VAL A 266 -11.21 -78.56 -16.62
CA VAL A 266 -9.80 -78.25 -16.28
C VAL A 266 -8.88 -79.40 -16.69
N ALA A 267 -9.28 -80.66 -16.44
CA ALA A 267 -8.52 -81.84 -16.84
C ALA A 267 -8.39 -81.95 -18.37
N ALA A 268 -9.43 -81.61 -19.12
CA ALA A 268 -9.44 -81.62 -20.59
C ALA A 268 -8.45 -80.63 -21.23
N THR A 269 -7.88 -79.71 -20.45
CA THR A 269 -6.93 -78.69 -20.93
C THR A 269 -5.47 -79.01 -20.59
N GLN A 270 -5.20 -80.17 -19.97
CA GLN A 270 -3.83 -80.58 -19.67
C GLN A 270 -3.00 -80.76 -20.95
N ASN A 271 -1.70 -80.42 -20.91
CA ASN A 271 -0.78 -80.48 -22.06
C ASN A 271 -1.24 -79.64 -23.28
N PHE A 272 -1.88 -78.50 -23.02
CA PHE A 272 -2.38 -77.59 -24.07
C PHE A 272 -3.32 -78.28 -25.08
N ALA A 273 -4.16 -79.19 -24.58
CA ALA A 273 -5.18 -79.90 -25.37
C ALA A 273 -6.48 -79.10 -25.59
N GLY A 274 -6.60 -77.92 -24.97
CA GLY A 274 -7.76 -77.06 -25.16
C GLY A 274 -7.72 -76.29 -26.49
N GLU A 275 -8.81 -76.37 -27.27
CA GLU A 275 -9.00 -75.64 -28.54
C GLU A 275 -10.39 -74.99 -28.64
N GLY A 276 -10.53 -74.00 -29.53
CA GLY A 276 -11.82 -73.43 -29.92
C GLY A 276 -12.55 -72.58 -28.85
N VAL A 277 -13.88 -72.70 -28.80
CA VAL A 277 -14.82 -71.85 -28.02
C VAL A 277 -14.51 -71.83 -26.51
N ALA A 278 -13.97 -72.92 -25.97
CA ALA A 278 -13.60 -73.01 -24.57
C ALA A 278 -12.44 -72.04 -24.21
N GLY A 279 -11.51 -71.78 -25.14
CA GLY A 279 -10.39 -70.86 -24.92
C GLY A 279 -10.83 -69.40 -24.79
N ALA A 280 -11.88 -69.00 -25.52
CA ALA A 280 -12.45 -67.66 -25.40
C ALA A 280 -12.98 -67.39 -23.98
N ARG A 281 -13.61 -68.38 -23.34
CA ARG A 281 -14.12 -68.25 -21.96
C ARG A 281 -12.97 -67.99 -20.97
N TRP A 282 -11.85 -68.70 -21.10
CA TRP A 282 -10.67 -68.49 -20.27
C TRP A 282 -10.06 -67.10 -20.44
N VAL A 283 -9.91 -66.63 -21.68
CA VAL A 283 -9.41 -65.27 -21.95
C VAL A 283 -10.32 -64.22 -21.30
N TRP A 284 -11.65 -64.34 -21.46
CA TRP A 284 -12.59 -63.41 -20.83
C TRP A 284 -12.56 -63.45 -19.31
N MET A 285 -12.34 -64.62 -18.70
CA MET A 285 -12.18 -64.73 -17.25
C MET A 285 -10.87 -64.08 -16.78
N TYR A 286 -9.77 -64.21 -17.52
CA TYR A 286 -8.53 -63.50 -17.21
C TYR A 286 -8.64 -61.98 -17.39
N VAL A 287 -9.28 -61.52 -18.47
CA VAL A 287 -9.57 -60.11 -18.72
C VAL A 287 -10.45 -59.54 -17.62
N GLY A 288 -11.51 -60.26 -17.24
CA GLY A 288 -12.40 -59.89 -16.14
C GLY A 288 -11.65 -59.81 -14.82
N LEU A 289 -10.74 -60.76 -14.55
CA LEU A 289 -9.97 -60.80 -13.31
C LEU A 289 -8.97 -59.64 -13.24
N LEU A 290 -8.24 -59.37 -14.32
CA LEU A 290 -7.37 -58.20 -14.42
C LEU A 290 -8.16 -56.89 -14.28
N ALA A 291 -9.34 -56.82 -14.91
CA ALA A 291 -10.22 -55.66 -14.81
C ALA A 291 -10.68 -55.43 -13.36
N LEU A 292 -11.14 -56.48 -12.68
CA LEU A 292 -11.70 -56.41 -11.33
C LEU A 292 -10.63 -56.22 -10.25
N VAL A 293 -9.52 -56.96 -10.31
CA VAL A 293 -8.50 -57.00 -9.25
C VAL A 293 -7.46 -55.91 -9.45
N VAL A 294 -7.17 -55.51 -10.69
CA VAL A 294 -6.09 -54.55 -10.99
C VAL A 294 -6.62 -53.25 -11.54
N VAL A 295 -7.26 -53.26 -12.71
CA VAL A 295 -7.60 -52.03 -13.44
C VAL A 295 -8.57 -51.15 -12.63
N LEU A 296 -9.72 -51.70 -12.22
CA LEU A 296 -10.76 -50.95 -11.52
C LEU A 296 -10.26 -50.39 -10.17
N PRO A 297 -9.66 -51.17 -9.25
CA PRO A 297 -9.17 -50.63 -7.98
C PRO A 297 -8.05 -49.60 -8.17
N ARG A 298 -7.16 -49.79 -9.16
CA ARG A 298 -6.11 -48.80 -9.47
C ARG A 298 -6.70 -47.51 -10.01
N LEU A 299 -7.72 -47.56 -10.87
CA LEU A 299 -8.40 -46.36 -11.36
C LEU A 299 -9.11 -45.62 -10.23
N LEU A 300 -9.75 -46.33 -9.30
CA LEU A 300 -10.37 -45.73 -8.11
C LEU A 300 -9.33 -45.04 -7.21
N LEU A 301 -8.18 -45.69 -6.98
CA LEU A 301 -7.08 -45.10 -6.21
C LEU A 301 -6.46 -43.88 -6.92
N ALA A 302 -6.33 -43.92 -8.25
CA ALA A 302 -5.88 -42.79 -9.05
C ALA A 302 -6.86 -41.60 -8.95
N ALA A 303 -8.17 -41.87 -9.05
CA ALA A 303 -9.21 -40.87 -8.90
C ALA A 303 -9.20 -40.25 -7.50
N TRP A 304 -9.05 -41.06 -6.45
CA TRP A 304 -8.94 -40.57 -5.08
C TRP A 304 -7.70 -39.70 -4.86
N ALA A 305 -6.54 -40.13 -5.36
CA ALA A 305 -5.30 -39.36 -5.29
C ALA A 305 -5.42 -38.02 -6.05
N HIS A 306 -6.07 -38.04 -7.23
CA HIS A 306 -6.35 -36.83 -7.98
C HIS A 306 -7.32 -35.88 -7.24
N TRP A 307 -8.38 -36.41 -6.65
CA TRP A 307 -9.30 -35.61 -5.83
C TRP A 307 -8.58 -34.94 -4.66
N ARG A 308 -7.71 -35.67 -3.93
CA ARG A 308 -6.88 -35.09 -2.88
C ARG A 308 -5.93 -34.02 -3.42
N GLN A 309 -5.28 -34.27 -4.57
CA GLN A 309 -4.41 -33.28 -5.22
C GLN A 309 -5.16 -31.96 -5.50
N VAL A 310 -6.41 -32.03 -5.97
CA VAL A 310 -7.27 -30.86 -6.20
C VAL A 310 -7.64 -30.16 -4.90
N GLN A 311 -7.96 -30.90 -3.83
CA GLN A 311 -8.25 -30.31 -2.51
C GLN A 311 -7.04 -29.53 -1.97
N TRP A 312 -5.84 -30.11 -2.03
CA TRP A 312 -4.61 -29.42 -1.60
C TRP A 312 -4.29 -28.20 -2.45
N ALA A 313 -4.62 -28.22 -3.74
CA ALA A 313 -4.47 -27.05 -4.62
C ALA A 313 -5.38 -25.87 -4.19
N ARG A 314 -6.52 -26.16 -3.57
CA ARG A 314 -7.45 -25.14 -3.05
C ARG A 314 -7.04 -24.61 -1.67
N GLN A 315 -6.12 -25.28 -1.00
CA GLN A 315 -5.65 -24.95 0.36
C GLN A 315 -4.25 -24.30 0.36
N CYS A 316 -3.76 -23.80 -0.77
CA CYS A 316 -2.48 -23.09 -0.84
C CYS A 316 -2.55 -21.78 -0.05
N THR A 317 -2.15 -21.82 1.22
CA THR A 317 -2.07 -20.66 2.11
C THR A 317 -0.62 -20.25 2.32
N LEU A 318 -0.33 -18.98 2.08
CA LEU A 318 0.92 -18.33 2.46
C LEU A 318 0.76 -17.67 3.83
N ASP A 319 1.66 -17.97 4.75
CA ASP A 319 1.77 -17.24 6.01
C ASP A 319 2.61 -15.97 5.81
N THR A 320 1.93 -14.83 5.78
CA THR A 320 2.56 -13.51 5.61
C THR A 320 3.11 -12.94 6.92
N ARG A 321 2.87 -13.61 8.06
CA ARG A 321 3.38 -13.22 9.38
C ARG A 321 4.70 -13.88 9.74
N GLY A 322 5.12 -14.90 8.96
CA GLY A 322 6.42 -15.55 9.14
C GLY A 322 7.61 -14.60 8.95
N SER A 323 8.78 -15.03 9.44
CA SER A 323 10.05 -14.30 9.38
C SER A 323 10.56 -14.08 7.96
N ASP A 324 10.13 -14.91 6.99
CA ASP A 324 10.49 -14.79 5.58
C ASP A 324 10.13 -13.42 4.96
N PHE A 325 9.23 -12.66 5.62
CA PHE A 325 8.78 -11.35 5.17
C PHE A 325 9.25 -10.20 6.04
N ASP A 326 10.19 -10.41 6.97
CA ASP A 326 10.67 -9.36 7.87
C ASP A 326 11.35 -8.22 7.10
N THR A 327 12.20 -8.55 6.12
CA THR A 327 12.84 -7.56 5.23
C THR A 327 11.81 -6.74 4.47
N LEU A 328 10.80 -7.40 3.88
CA LEU A 328 9.73 -6.71 3.16
C LEU A 328 8.91 -5.84 4.12
N ARG A 329 8.60 -6.33 5.33
CA ARG A 329 7.83 -5.57 6.33
C ARG A 329 8.57 -4.33 6.79
N GLN A 330 9.90 -4.39 6.92
CA GLN A 330 10.75 -3.24 7.25
C GLN A 330 10.86 -2.25 6.10
N ALA A 331 10.82 -2.73 4.85
CA ALA A 331 10.87 -1.88 3.66
C ALA A 331 9.54 -1.18 3.33
N LEU A 332 8.42 -1.62 3.91
CA LEU A 332 7.13 -0.99 3.67
C LEU A 332 7.03 0.38 4.36
N PRO A 333 6.41 1.38 3.70
CA PRO A 333 6.20 2.67 4.31
C PRO A 333 5.25 2.58 5.51
N GLY A 334 5.41 3.49 6.47
CA GLY A 334 4.50 3.62 7.61
C GLY A 334 3.24 4.38 7.24
N ASP A 335 2.11 3.69 7.20
CA ASP A 335 0.79 4.32 7.11
C ASP A 335 0.22 4.52 8.52
N LEU A 336 0.13 5.78 8.96
CA LEU A 336 -0.39 6.19 10.27
C LEU A 336 -1.79 6.77 10.13
N LEU A 337 -2.71 6.29 10.97
CA LEU A 337 -4.07 6.80 11.10
C LEU A 337 -4.20 7.47 12.46
N ILE A 338 -4.36 8.78 12.51
CA ILE A 338 -4.52 9.53 13.75
C ILE A 338 -5.94 10.11 13.77
N GLY A 339 -6.69 9.80 14.82
CA GLY A 339 -8.00 10.42 15.04
C GLY A 339 -7.79 11.85 15.53
N LEU A 340 -8.38 12.84 14.85
CA LEU A 340 -8.25 14.25 15.21
C LEU A 340 -9.61 14.78 15.64
N ALA A 341 -9.76 15.10 16.91
CA ALA A 341 -11.01 15.61 17.47
C ALA A 341 -10.82 17.05 17.94
N CYS A 342 -11.50 17.97 17.27
CA CYS A 342 -11.48 19.38 17.64
C CYS A 342 -12.42 19.64 18.83
N THR A 343 -11.88 20.19 19.93
CA THR A 343 -12.63 20.52 21.15
C THR A 343 -13.40 21.85 21.01
N THR A 344 -12.98 22.71 20.08
CA THR A 344 -13.61 24.00 19.78
C THR A 344 -14.20 23.98 18.36
N PRO A 345 -15.51 23.71 18.16
CA PRO A 345 -16.10 23.52 16.83
C PRO A 345 -15.85 24.65 15.83
N ALA A 346 -15.74 25.90 16.31
CA ALA A 346 -15.43 27.07 15.48
C ALA A 346 -14.07 26.99 14.76
N LEU A 347 -13.12 26.20 15.27
CA LEU A 347 -11.78 26.04 14.68
C LEU A 347 -11.69 24.92 13.64
N ARG A 348 -12.74 24.09 13.49
CA ARG A 348 -12.76 22.99 12.52
C ARG A 348 -12.44 23.42 11.07
N PRO A 349 -13.08 24.47 10.49
CA PRO A 349 -12.76 24.89 9.12
C PRO A 349 -11.32 25.41 8.97
N THR A 350 -10.76 25.98 10.03
CA THR A 350 -9.36 26.39 10.08
C THR A 350 -8.42 25.19 10.05
N LEU A 351 -8.70 24.17 10.86
CA LEU A 351 -7.93 22.94 10.88
C LEU A 351 -7.96 22.24 9.53
N ALA A 352 -9.14 22.12 8.92
CA ALA A 352 -9.31 21.50 7.60
C ALA A 352 -8.43 22.17 6.53
N ARG A 353 -8.37 23.51 6.50
CA ARG A 353 -7.48 24.24 5.59
C ARG A 353 -6.01 24.01 5.88
N LEU A 354 -5.61 24.07 7.14
CA LEU A 354 -4.23 23.80 7.55
C LEU A 354 -3.82 22.40 7.10
N LEU A 355 -4.66 21.39 7.29
CA LEU A 355 -4.39 20.03 6.83
C LEU A 355 -4.35 19.92 5.29
N ALA A 356 -5.25 20.62 4.59
CA ALA A 356 -5.29 20.62 3.13
C ALA A 356 -3.99 21.18 2.50
N GLN A 357 -3.30 22.13 3.15
CA GLN A 357 -2.00 22.64 2.69
C GLN A 357 -0.90 21.55 2.64
N HIS A 358 -1.02 20.56 3.52
CA HIS A 358 -0.06 19.45 3.68
C HIS A 358 -0.54 18.13 3.05
N ALA A 359 -1.83 17.99 2.76
CA ALA A 359 -2.40 16.79 2.16
C ALA A 359 -1.95 16.62 0.70
N GLY A 360 -1.66 15.39 0.31
CA GLY A 360 -1.54 14.97 -1.07
C GLY A 360 -2.90 14.74 -1.73
N HIS A 361 -2.88 14.32 -3.00
CA HIS A 361 -4.08 14.08 -3.82
C HIS A 361 -5.11 13.13 -3.19
N ASP A 362 -4.69 12.23 -2.30
CA ASP A 362 -5.53 11.23 -1.64
C ASP A 362 -5.92 11.63 -0.20
N GLY A 363 -5.70 12.90 0.18
CA GLY A 363 -6.01 13.46 1.49
C GLY A 363 -5.02 13.08 2.60
N ALA A 364 -3.98 12.30 2.30
CA ALA A 364 -2.94 11.91 3.26
C ALA A 364 -1.72 12.82 3.14
N ILE A 365 -1.05 13.11 4.25
CA ILE A 365 0.21 13.86 4.28
C ILE A 365 1.35 12.89 3.96
N PRO A 366 2.08 13.05 2.83
CA PRO A 366 3.11 12.12 2.42
C PRO A 366 4.50 12.49 2.96
N SER A 367 5.37 11.50 3.16
CA SER A 367 6.82 11.69 3.29
C SER A 367 7.55 11.38 1.98
N ALA A 368 8.80 11.84 1.84
CA ALA A 368 9.65 11.50 0.69
C ALA A 368 9.96 9.99 0.60
N GLN A 369 9.90 9.29 1.74
CA GLN A 369 10.11 7.84 1.85
C GLN A 369 8.81 7.05 1.63
N GLY A 370 7.71 7.73 1.31
CA GLY A 370 6.42 7.11 0.98
C GLY A 370 5.52 6.81 2.19
N ASP A 371 5.91 7.24 3.40
CA ASP A 371 5.04 7.18 4.58
C ASP A 371 3.82 8.08 4.38
N ARG A 372 2.72 7.75 5.04
CA ARG A 372 1.49 8.54 4.96
C ARG A 372 0.91 8.75 6.34
N LEU A 373 0.52 9.99 6.62
CA LEU A 373 -0.30 10.34 7.78
C LEU A 373 -1.69 10.72 7.31
N ARG A 374 -2.70 10.00 7.80
CA ARG A 374 -4.11 10.36 7.64
C ARG A 374 -4.67 10.81 8.98
N LEU A 375 -5.21 12.03 8.99
CA LEU A 375 -5.93 12.58 10.12
C LEU A 375 -7.42 12.37 9.84
N LEU A 376 -8.08 11.56 10.67
CA LEU A 376 -9.49 11.22 10.52
C LEU A 376 -10.32 12.07 11.47
N GLU A 377 -11.43 12.62 11.00
CA GLU A 377 -12.40 13.29 11.87
C GLU A 377 -13.41 12.29 12.47
N PRO A 378 -14.01 12.57 13.66
CA PRO A 378 -14.94 11.67 14.31
C PRO A 378 -16.16 11.28 13.46
N ALA A 379 -16.60 12.16 12.55
CA ALA A 379 -17.74 11.93 11.67
C ALA A 379 -17.48 10.87 10.60
N ASP A 380 -16.21 10.71 10.20
CA ASP A 380 -15.81 9.92 9.02
C ASP A 380 -15.23 8.54 9.40
N ALA A 381 -15.15 8.22 10.69
CA ALA A 381 -14.26 7.16 11.17
C ALA A 381 -14.98 5.90 11.67
N ALA A 382 -15.02 4.88 10.80
CA ALA A 382 -15.35 3.50 11.17
C ALA A 382 -14.12 2.65 11.57
N ALA A 383 -12.91 3.10 11.22
CA ALA A 383 -11.67 2.33 11.41
C ALA A 383 -10.94 2.67 12.74
N PRO A 384 -10.23 1.69 13.32
CA PRO A 384 -9.37 1.94 14.48
C PRO A 384 -8.16 2.81 14.10
N VAL A 385 -7.79 3.73 14.99
CA VAL A 385 -6.66 4.66 14.82
C VAL A 385 -5.47 4.27 15.70
N ASP A 386 -4.28 4.75 15.34
CA ASP A 386 -3.04 4.54 16.10
C ASP A 386 -2.99 5.43 17.36
N ALA A 387 -3.54 6.63 17.30
CA ALA A 387 -3.71 7.53 18.44
C ALA A 387 -4.85 8.53 18.18
N VAL A 388 -5.33 9.18 19.25
CA VAL A 388 -6.31 10.27 19.18
C VAL A 388 -5.67 11.56 19.66
N VAL A 389 -5.80 12.63 18.88
CA VAL A 389 -5.39 13.98 19.21
C VAL A 389 -6.63 14.81 19.49
N LEU A 390 -6.79 15.24 20.74
CA LEU A 390 -7.75 16.26 21.14
C LEU A 390 -7.10 17.63 20.94
N TRP A 391 -7.58 18.40 19.97
CA TRP A 391 -7.01 19.71 19.65
C TRP A 391 -7.94 20.85 20.04
N GLY A 392 -7.39 21.80 20.80
CA GLY A 392 -8.07 23.00 21.31
C GLY A 392 -8.21 23.00 22.83
N ASP A 393 -8.81 24.06 23.35
CA ASP A 393 -8.84 24.37 24.79
C ASP A 393 -10.21 24.11 25.44
N GLY A 394 -11.15 23.53 24.68
CA GLY A 394 -12.50 23.21 25.12
C GLY A 394 -12.64 21.80 25.72
N PRO A 395 -13.85 21.42 26.16
CA PRO A 395 -14.11 20.06 26.64
C PRO A 395 -13.96 19.02 25.52
N ALA A 396 -13.56 17.81 25.90
CA ALA A 396 -13.39 16.72 24.95
C ALA A 396 -14.73 16.34 24.28
N PRO A 397 -14.80 16.27 22.94
CA PRO A 397 -16.00 15.83 22.24
C PRO A 397 -16.23 14.32 22.41
N ALA A 398 -17.45 13.86 22.12
CA ALA A 398 -17.76 12.43 22.13
C ALA A 398 -16.95 11.69 21.04
N LEU A 399 -16.16 10.70 21.47
CA LEU A 399 -15.29 9.93 20.57
C LEU A 399 -16.00 8.69 20.01
N PRO A 400 -15.73 8.30 18.75
CA PRO A 400 -16.22 7.06 18.16
C PRO A 400 -15.80 5.82 18.96
N PRO A 401 -16.64 4.76 19.03
CA PRO A 401 -16.30 3.54 19.75
C PRO A 401 -14.97 2.91 19.31
N ALA A 402 -14.66 2.97 18.01
CA ALA A 402 -13.43 2.41 17.43
C ALA A 402 -12.14 3.08 17.93
N TRP A 403 -12.23 4.28 18.50
CA TRP A 403 -11.09 5.07 18.96
C TRP A 403 -10.82 4.95 20.46
N ARG A 404 -11.75 4.38 21.23
CA ARG A 404 -11.68 4.36 22.70
C ARG A 404 -10.49 3.58 23.28
N GLN A 405 -9.92 2.65 22.50
CA GLN A 405 -8.76 1.86 22.90
C GLN A 405 -7.43 2.50 22.49
N ALA A 406 -7.46 3.54 21.66
CA ALA A 406 -6.25 4.20 21.19
C ALA A 406 -5.69 5.16 22.25
N PRO A 407 -4.36 5.29 22.36
CA PRO A 407 -3.74 6.26 23.25
C PRO A 407 -4.13 7.69 22.85
N MET A 408 -4.31 8.56 23.84
CA MET A 408 -4.84 9.90 23.64
C MET A 408 -3.82 10.98 24.01
N LEU A 409 -3.72 12.00 23.16
CA LEU A 409 -2.92 13.20 23.34
C LEU A 409 -3.85 14.42 23.37
N THR A 410 -3.67 15.31 24.33
CA THR A 410 -4.34 16.62 24.33
C THR A 410 -3.33 17.69 23.93
N LEU A 411 -3.72 18.55 22.99
CA LEU A 411 -2.88 19.58 22.43
C LEU A 411 -3.65 20.91 22.38
N ALA A 412 -3.17 21.88 23.16
CA ALA A 412 -3.76 23.22 23.19
C ALA A 412 -3.67 23.90 21.82
N SER A 413 -4.62 24.78 21.51
CA SER A 413 -4.64 25.50 20.23
C SER A 413 -3.40 26.40 20.05
N ALA A 414 -2.88 26.93 21.15
CA ALA A 414 -1.63 27.69 21.16
C ALA A 414 -0.40 26.82 20.88
N ALA A 415 -0.44 25.52 21.21
CA ALA A 415 0.71 24.62 21.08
C ALA A 415 0.91 24.10 19.66
N PHE A 416 -0.16 24.01 18.86
CA PHE A 416 -0.15 23.54 17.48
C PHE A 416 -1.17 24.30 16.65
N GLY A 417 -0.74 24.78 15.46
CA GLY A 417 -1.56 25.58 14.56
C GLY A 417 -1.29 27.08 14.66
N ALA A 418 -0.90 27.61 15.82
CA ALA A 418 -0.73 29.05 16.03
C ALA A 418 0.25 29.74 15.06
N ASN A 419 1.40 29.11 14.85
CA ASN A 419 2.31 29.46 13.76
C ASN A 419 3.03 28.19 13.31
N TRP A 420 3.50 28.18 12.05
CA TRP A 420 4.04 26.97 11.44
C TRP A 420 5.33 26.45 12.08
N LEU A 421 6.10 27.32 12.75
CA LEU A 421 7.31 26.92 13.49
C LEU A 421 6.99 26.05 14.71
N ARG A 422 5.76 26.11 15.22
CA ARG A 422 5.30 25.31 16.36
C ARG A 422 4.64 24.00 15.96
N ASP A 423 4.41 23.77 14.67
CA ASP A 423 3.68 22.58 14.23
C ASP A 423 4.43 21.28 14.53
N GLU A 424 5.76 21.35 14.73
CA GLU A 424 6.60 20.22 15.17
C GLU A 424 6.12 19.62 16.50
N ALA A 425 5.50 20.42 17.38
CA ALA A 425 4.99 19.96 18.66
C ALA A 425 3.98 18.81 18.52
N LEU A 426 3.19 18.78 17.43
CA LEU A 426 2.29 17.65 17.16
C LEU A 426 3.09 16.35 16.98
N PHE A 427 4.12 16.39 16.14
CA PHE A 427 4.92 15.21 15.81
C PHE A 427 5.79 14.76 16.98
N GLU A 428 6.38 15.69 17.74
CA GLU A 428 7.14 15.37 18.96
C GLU A 428 6.27 14.64 19.99
N ARG A 429 5.07 15.17 20.24
CA ARG A 429 4.13 14.59 21.21
C ARG A 429 3.58 13.25 20.74
N LEU A 430 3.31 13.10 19.45
CA LEU A 430 2.93 11.81 18.86
C LEU A 430 4.07 10.79 18.92
N ALA A 431 5.33 11.22 18.70
CA ALA A 431 6.50 10.34 18.76
C ALA A 431 6.74 9.83 20.18
N ALA A 432 6.51 10.66 21.20
CA ALA A 432 6.54 10.26 22.59
C ALA A 432 5.40 9.27 22.93
N LEU A 433 4.21 9.46 22.34
CA LEU A 433 3.05 8.58 22.55
C LEU A 433 3.17 7.23 21.82
N LEU A 434 3.85 7.20 20.67
CA LEU A 434 4.01 6.04 19.79
C LEU A 434 5.49 5.74 19.52
N PRO A 435 6.27 5.24 20.51
CA PRO A 435 7.70 5.01 20.36
C PRO A 435 8.05 4.06 19.19
N ALA A 436 7.22 3.05 18.95
CA ALA A 436 7.39 2.10 17.85
C ALA A 436 7.29 2.75 16.44
N ARG A 437 6.77 3.98 16.35
CA ARG A 437 6.55 4.74 15.12
C ARG A 437 7.39 6.01 15.04
N GLN A 438 8.36 6.20 15.95
CA GLN A 438 9.18 7.41 16.06
C GLN A 438 9.86 7.79 14.74
N HIS A 439 10.49 6.83 14.06
CA HIS A 439 11.17 7.10 12.77
C HIS A 439 10.21 7.53 11.66
N THR A 440 9.01 6.93 11.59
CA THR A 440 7.97 7.33 10.62
C THR A 440 7.48 8.75 10.92
N LEU A 441 7.20 9.05 12.20
CA LEU A 441 6.76 10.38 12.63
C LEU A 441 7.83 11.45 12.40
N GLN A 442 9.11 11.14 12.57
CA GLN A 442 10.20 12.05 12.28
C GLN A 442 10.27 12.40 10.78
N ARG A 443 10.14 11.42 9.89
CA ARG A 443 10.11 11.65 8.43
C ARG A 443 8.90 12.46 7.99
N LEU A 444 7.75 12.23 8.62
CA LEU A 444 6.53 13.02 8.39
C LEU A 444 6.67 14.45 8.91
N SER A 445 7.28 14.66 10.08
CA SER A 445 7.60 15.99 10.63
C SER A 445 8.51 16.77 9.68
N GLN A 446 9.58 16.13 9.17
CA GLN A 446 10.50 16.74 8.21
C GLN A 446 9.78 17.14 6.91
N ALA A 447 8.89 16.29 6.40
CA ALA A 447 8.08 16.60 5.21
C ALA A 447 7.12 17.77 5.47
N TRP A 448 6.50 17.81 6.65
CA TRP A 448 5.64 18.92 7.08
C TRP A 448 6.40 20.25 7.16
N GLN A 449 7.55 20.26 7.83
CA GLN A 449 8.41 21.43 7.97
C GLN A 449 8.94 21.90 6.61
N ALA A 450 9.41 20.98 5.76
CA ALA A 450 9.90 21.32 4.42
C ALA A 450 8.81 21.97 3.56
N ARG A 451 7.55 21.52 3.68
CA ARG A 451 6.40 22.14 3.02
C ARG A 451 6.15 23.56 3.53
N ASN A 452 6.17 23.75 4.85
CA ASN A 452 6.00 25.08 5.45
C ASN A 452 7.13 26.05 5.07
N GLU A 453 8.38 25.59 5.07
CA GLU A 453 9.53 26.40 4.64
C GLU A 453 9.40 26.77 3.14
N ALA A 454 8.94 25.85 2.29
CA ALA A 454 8.70 26.14 0.88
C ALA A 454 7.58 27.17 0.67
N LEU A 455 6.50 27.13 1.47
CA LEU A 455 5.46 28.17 1.47
C LEU A 455 6.02 29.50 1.97
N PHE A 456 6.84 29.47 3.02
CA PHE A 456 7.46 30.69 3.56
C PHE A 456 8.40 31.36 2.55
N ILE A 457 9.24 30.59 1.85
CA ILE A 457 10.11 31.11 0.77
C ILE A 457 9.28 31.78 -0.33
N GLN A 458 8.16 31.19 -0.74
CA GLN A 458 7.26 31.79 -1.72
C GLN A 458 6.63 33.09 -1.19
N ALA A 459 6.23 33.13 0.09
CA ALA A 459 5.72 34.36 0.71
C ALA A 459 6.77 35.47 0.73
N LEU A 460 8.03 35.13 1.05
CA LEU A 460 9.15 36.08 1.02
C LEU A 460 9.39 36.65 -0.38
N GLN A 461 9.28 35.82 -1.43
CA GLN A 461 9.33 36.27 -2.83
C GLN A 461 8.23 37.28 -3.12
N ARG A 462 6.97 36.99 -2.75
CA ARG A 462 5.84 37.91 -2.96
C ARG A 462 6.00 39.23 -2.22
N LEU A 463 6.50 39.19 -0.99
CA LEU A 463 6.80 40.40 -0.23
C LEU A 463 7.91 41.21 -0.90
N ALA A 464 8.98 40.56 -1.35
CA ALA A 464 10.08 41.24 -1.99
C ALA A 464 9.66 41.89 -3.34
N GLU A 465 8.91 41.16 -4.18
CA GLU A 465 8.29 41.69 -5.40
C GLU A 465 7.43 42.93 -5.12
N HIS A 466 6.55 42.84 -4.10
CA HIS A 466 5.68 43.95 -3.69
C HIS A 466 6.49 45.18 -3.23
N LEU A 467 7.54 44.97 -2.43
CA LEU A 467 8.35 46.07 -1.91
C LEU A 467 9.21 46.74 -3.00
N HIS A 468 9.71 45.98 -3.98
CA HIS A 468 10.38 46.57 -5.15
C HIS A 468 9.40 47.38 -6.00
N ALA A 469 8.16 46.90 -6.18
CA ALA A 469 7.13 47.66 -6.88
C ALA A 469 6.76 48.95 -6.13
N CYS A 470 6.69 48.90 -4.79
CA CYS A 470 6.49 50.08 -3.95
C CYS A 470 7.67 51.07 -4.07
N ALA A 471 8.91 50.58 -4.04
CA ALA A 471 10.10 51.40 -4.25
C ALA A 471 10.09 52.09 -5.63
N ALA A 472 9.76 51.35 -6.69
CA ALA A 472 9.61 51.91 -8.03
C ALA A 472 8.50 52.96 -8.11
N LEU A 473 7.37 52.74 -7.44
CA LEU A 473 6.26 53.69 -7.38
C LEU A 473 6.67 55.01 -6.69
N VAL A 474 7.42 54.93 -5.59
CA VAL A 474 7.90 56.09 -4.84
C VAL A 474 9.00 56.83 -5.62
N HIS A 475 9.90 56.12 -6.30
CA HIS A 475 11.00 56.72 -7.07
C HIS A 475 10.58 57.29 -8.43
N THR A 476 9.55 56.75 -9.09
CA THR A 476 9.02 57.32 -10.35
C THR A 476 8.31 58.66 -10.15
N GLY A 477 7.82 58.95 -8.94
CA GLY A 477 7.25 60.25 -8.56
C GLY A 477 8.26 61.40 -8.47
N ASP A 478 9.57 61.11 -8.45
CA ASP A 478 10.65 62.12 -8.41
C ASP A 478 11.00 62.68 -9.81
N SER A 479 10.42 62.14 -10.89
CA SER A 479 10.73 62.57 -12.26
C SER A 479 9.66 63.52 -12.83
N ALA A 480 10.09 64.76 -13.10
CA ALA A 480 9.38 65.91 -13.69
C ALA A 480 8.47 66.75 -12.74
N PRO A 481 8.86 68.00 -12.42
CA PRO A 481 8.03 68.90 -11.62
C PRO A 481 6.84 69.40 -12.44
N GLY A 482 5.63 68.90 -12.15
CA GLY A 482 4.37 69.47 -12.68
C GLY A 482 3.28 68.48 -13.07
N ALA A 483 3.59 67.19 -13.23
CA ALA A 483 2.56 66.19 -13.52
C ALA A 483 1.92 65.70 -12.20
N GLN A 484 0.63 66.00 -11.99
CA GLN A 484 -0.16 65.21 -11.05
C GLN A 484 -0.17 63.78 -11.60
N ASN A 485 0.25 62.80 -10.79
CA ASN A 485 0.02 61.40 -11.10
C ASN A 485 -1.08 60.88 -10.17
N PRO A 486 -2.37 61.24 -10.40
CA PRO A 486 -3.50 60.80 -9.57
C PRO A 486 -3.64 59.27 -9.51
N ASP A 487 -2.87 58.56 -10.33
CA ASP A 487 -2.80 57.12 -10.45
C ASP A 487 -1.88 56.45 -9.40
N SER A 488 -1.01 57.18 -8.68
CA SER A 488 -0.04 56.54 -7.75
C SER A 488 -0.69 55.91 -6.52
N ALA A 489 -1.68 56.57 -5.92
CA ALA A 489 -2.45 56.03 -4.80
C ALA A 489 -3.32 54.83 -5.24
N THR A 490 -3.88 54.88 -6.45
CA THR A 490 -4.64 53.77 -7.06
C THR A 490 -3.73 52.57 -7.29
N ARG A 491 -2.55 52.78 -7.89
CA ARG A 491 -1.54 51.74 -8.09
C ARG A 491 -1.07 51.14 -6.76
N TYR A 492 -0.87 51.94 -5.71
CA TYR A 492 -0.52 51.40 -4.41
C TYR A 492 -1.65 50.51 -3.84
N ALA A 493 -2.91 50.92 -3.98
CA ALA A 493 -4.05 50.09 -3.60
C ALA A 493 -4.09 48.77 -4.40
N GLU A 494 -3.80 48.81 -5.70
CA GLU A 494 -3.69 47.62 -6.56
C GLU A 494 -2.52 46.70 -6.14
N LEU A 495 -1.36 47.26 -5.77
CA LEU A 495 -0.22 46.49 -5.25
C LEU A 495 -0.56 45.79 -3.94
N LEU A 496 -1.31 46.45 -3.04
CA LEU A 496 -1.78 45.86 -1.79
C LEU A 496 -2.79 44.73 -2.05
N GLN A 497 -3.76 44.94 -2.95
CA GLN A 497 -4.72 43.90 -3.33
C GLN A 497 -4.04 42.69 -3.97
N THR A 498 -3.02 42.93 -4.80
CA THR A 498 -2.22 41.87 -5.43
C THR A 498 -1.46 41.05 -4.39
N LEU A 499 -0.84 41.71 -3.41
CA LEU A 499 -0.14 41.02 -2.31
C LEU A 499 -1.12 40.20 -1.46
N ASP A 500 -2.25 40.79 -1.07
CA ASP A 500 -3.26 40.10 -0.27
C ASP A 500 -3.79 38.86 -1.00
N ALA A 501 -4.14 38.98 -2.28
CA ALA A 501 -4.61 37.87 -3.10
C ALA A 501 -3.53 36.77 -3.23
N ALA A 502 -2.27 37.14 -3.44
CA ALA A 502 -1.18 36.18 -3.55
C ALA A 502 -0.94 35.43 -2.22
N LEU A 503 -0.96 36.12 -1.09
CA LEU A 503 -0.81 35.50 0.24
C LEU A 503 -2.02 34.64 0.61
N GLN A 504 -3.23 35.09 0.29
CA GLN A 504 -4.46 34.32 0.48
C GLN A 504 -4.45 33.03 -0.35
N GLN A 505 -4.06 33.11 -1.63
CA GLN A 505 -3.94 31.94 -2.49
C GLN A 505 -2.89 30.96 -1.95
N LEU A 506 -1.72 31.46 -1.53
CA LEU A 506 -0.63 30.64 -1.00
C LEU A 506 -1.03 29.87 0.27
N HIS A 507 -1.90 30.46 1.09
CA HIS A 507 -2.39 29.87 2.34
C HIS A 507 -3.82 29.31 2.26
N GLY A 508 -4.38 29.15 1.06
CA GLY A 508 -5.70 28.53 0.87
C GLY A 508 -6.86 29.29 1.55
N LEU A 509 -6.78 30.62 1.56
CA LEU A 509 -7.84 31.51 2.07
C LEU A 509 -8.81 31.97 0.96
N HIS A 510 -8.60 31.53 -0.29
CA HIS A 510 -9.39 31.90 -1.48
C HIS A 510 -9.87 30.62 -2.19
N GLU A 511 -11.13 30.55 -2.60
CA GLU A 511 -11.66 29.48 -3.46
C GLU A 511 -11.12 29.63 -4.91
N PRO A 512 -10.82 28.54 -5.63
CA PRO A 512 -10.78 28.59 -7.08
C PRO A 512 -12.19 28.90 -7.59
N HIS A 513 -12.36 29.94 -8.41
CA HIS A 513 -13.59 30.17 -9.14
C HIS A 513 -13.82 29.02 -10.14
N ASP A 514 -14.47 27.94 -9.72
CA ASP A 514 -15.18 27.07 -10.64
C ASP A 514 -16.46 27.80 -11.08
N THR A 515 -16.54 28.01 -12.39
CA THR A 515 -17.57 28.80 -13.06
C THR A 515 -18.84 27.97 -13.14
N GLU A 516 -19.67 27.96 -12.10
CA GLU A 516 -21.09 27.63 -12.25
C GLU A 516 -21.95 28.68 -11.53
N ALA A 517 -22.88 29.23 -12.30
CA ALA A 517 -23.76 30.32 -11.93
C ALA A 517 -24.61 29.97 -10.69
N ALA A 518 -24.14 30.37 -9.51
CA ALA A 518 -24.97 30.44 -8.31
C ALA A 518 -25.53 31.87 -8.17
N ALA A 519 -26.86 31.93 -8.12
CA ALA A 519 -27.70 33.11 -8.14
C ALA A 519 -27.21 34.31 -7.33
N ALA A 520 -27.34 35.50 -7.92
CA ALA A 520 -27.19 36.78 -7.25
C ALA A 520 -27.95 36.81 -5.90
N PRO A 521 -27.32 37.23 -4.79
CA PRO A 521 -28.01 37.34 -3.52
C PRO A 521 -29.10 38.41 -3.58
N ARG A 522 -30.30 38.01 -3.15
CA ARG A 522 -31.50 38.83 -2.96
C ARG A 522 -31.15 40.07 -2.14
N ALA A 523 -31.35 41.25 -2.73
CA ALA A 523 -31.12 42.55 -2.11
C ALA A 523 -31.86 42.66 -0.76
N LEU A 524 -31.13 42.97 0.31
CA LEU A 524 -31.73 43.48 1.54
C LEU A 524 -32.32 44.87 1.27
N PRO A 525 -33.47 45.21 1.85
CA PRO A 525 -34.12 46.50 1.64
C PRO A 525 -33.26 47.63 2.25
N PRO A 526 -33.27 48.83 1.63
CA PRO A 526 -32.48 49.96 2.12
C PRO A 526 -32.97 50.41 3.51
N PRO A 527 -32.09 50.87 4.40
CA PRO A 527 -32.51 51.47 5.66
C PRO A 527 -33.29 52.77 5.40
N ALA A 528 -34.32 52.99 6.22
CA ALA A 528 -35.19 54.16 6.14
C ALA A 528 -34.40 55.47 6.20
N ARG A 529 -34.65 56.35 5.23
CA ARG A 529 -34.20 57.74 5.21
C ARG A 529 -34.76 58.46 6.43
N SER A 530 -33.91 58.79 7.39
CA SER A 530 -34.22 59.85 8.35
C SER A 530 -33.98 61.19 7.66
N THR A 531 -35.06 61.93 7.43
CA THR A 531 -35.04 63.31 6.96
C THR A 531 -34.41 64.20 8.03
N LEU A 532 -33.23 64.74 7.75
CA LEU A 532 -32.68 65.90 8.45
C LEU A 532 -32.62 67.06 7.45
N THR A 533 -33.34 68.12 7.80
CA THR A 533 -33.40 69.41 7.12
C THR A 533 -32.03 70.10 7.04
N PRO A 534 -31.75 70.89 6.00
CA PRO A 534 -30.47 71.56 5.82
C PRO A 534 -30.39 72.82 6.70
N GLY A 535 -29.65 72.72 7.79
CA GLY A 535 -29.19 73.85 8.59
C GLY A 535 -27.68 73.98 8.43
N SER A 536 -27.24 75.17 8.01
CA SER A 536 -25.86 75.62 7.97
C SER A 536 -25.11 75.33 9.26
N ASP A 537 -23.94 74.70 9.16
CA ASP A 537 -22.70 75.22 9.75
C ASP A 537 -21.51 74.36 9.33
N THR A 538 -20.79 74.86 8.33
CA THR A 538 -19.36 74.64 8.19
C THR A 538 -18.65 75.38 9.32
N THR A 539 -18.11 74.67 10.31
CA THR A 539 -16.81 74.96 10.99
C THR A 539 -16.57 74.01 12.18
N ALA A 540 -15.30 73.61 12.34
CA ALA A 540 -14.70 72.82 13.42
C ALA A 540 -15.06 71.30 13.42
N LEU A 541 -14.15 70.37 13.16
CA LEU A 541 -12.84 70.22 13.80
C LEU A 541 -11.78 69.69 12.82
N ALA A 542 -10.89 70.59 12.39
CA ALA A 542 -9.51 70.25 12.11
C ALA A 542 -8.72 70.48 13.40
N VAL A 543 -8.57 69.46 14.25
CA VAL A 543 -7.57 69.43 15.34
C VAL A 543 -7.12 67.99 15.61
N GLY A 544 -5.81 67.75 15.42
CA GLY A 544 -5.00 66.77 16.17
C GLY A 544 -5.20 65.28 15.85
N THR A 545 -4.43 64.77 14.90
CA THR A 545 -3.76 63.43 14.79
C THR A 545 -4.41 62.11 15.28
N SER A 546 -5.53 62.10 16.00
CA SER A 546 -6.14 60.92 16.63
C SER A 546 -7.53 60.60 16.04
N ALA A 547 -8.35 61.62 15.75
CA ALA A 547 -9.69 61.41 15.16
C ALA A 547 -9.64 60.84 13.72
N GLY A 548 -8.65 61.26 12.92
CA GLY A 548 -8.44 60.72 11.57
C GLY A 548 -7.91 59.28 11.56
N ALA A 549 -7.10 58.92 12.56
CA ALA A 549 -6.61 57.56 12.74
C ALA A 549 -7.75 56.62 13.19
N ALA A 550 -8.56 57.04 14.16
CA ALA A 550 -9.75 56.28 14.60
C ALA A 550 -10.79 56.10 13.47
N ALA A 551 -11.00 57.13 12.64
CA ALA A 551 -11.85 57.03 11.46
C ALA A 551 -11.27 56.09 10.38
N GLY A 552 -9.95 56.10 10.17
CA GLY A 552 -9.25 55.19 9.26
C GLY A 552 -9.29 53.73 9.71
N VAL A 553 -9.16 53.47 11.02
CA VAL A 553 -9.30 52.13 11.63
C VAL A 553 -10.72 51.61 11.46
N ALA A 554 -11.74 52.41 11.76
CA ALA A 554 -13.14 51.99 11.61
C ALA A 554 -13.56 51.79 10.14
N ALA A 555 -13.05 52.63 9.23
CA ALA A 555 -13.28 52.46 7.79
C ALA A 555 -12.54 51.23 7.24
N GLY A 556 -11.29 51.02 7.66
CA GLY A 556 -10.49 49.86 7.30
C GLY A 556 -11.10 48.55 7.81
N ALA A 557 -11.58 48.50 9.05
CA ALA A 557 -12.29 47.35 9.60
C ALA A 557 -13.56 47.01 8.80
N LYS A 558 -14.32 48.02 8.36
CA LYS A 558 -15.50 47.81 7.49
C LYS A 558 -15.11 47.24 6.12
N VAL A 559 -14.05 47.74 5.50
CA VAL A 559 -13.53 47.21 4.23
C VAL A 559 -13.05 45.77 4.42
N GLY A 560 -12.33 45.51 5.52
CA GLY A 560 -11.91 44.18 5.93
C GLY A 560 -13.08 43.20 6.12
N ALA A 561 -14.15 43.65 6.76
CA ALA A 561 -15.37 42.86 6.92
C ALA A 561 -16.06 42.57 5.58
N MET A 562 -15.99 43.48 4.59
CA MET A 562 -16.48 43.19 3.24
C MET A 562 -15.64 42.13 2.54
N ILE A 563 -14.32 42.10 2.77
CA ILE A 563 -13.44 41.03 2.28
C ILE A 563 -13.81 39.71 2.94
N ASP A 564 -14.09 39.71 4.25
CA ASP A 564 -14.54 38.51 4.96
C ASP A 564 -15.89 38.00 4.42
N VAL A 565 -16.84 38.88 4.12
CA VAL A 565 -18.13 38.50 3.53
C VAL A 565 -17.98 38.08 2.07
N GLY A 566 -17.17 38.78 1.29
CA GLY A 566 -16.93 38.51 -0.14
C GLY A 566 -16.19 37.20 -0.38
N THR A 567 -15.38 36.76 0.58
CA THR A 567 -14.74 35.43 0.59
C THR A 567 -15.66 34.34 1.18
N GLY A 568 -16.95 34.61 1.38
CA GLY A 568 -17.89 33.63 1.94
C GLY A 568 -17.64 33.29 3.42
N GLY A 569 -16.98 34.18 4.17
CA GLY A 569 -16.61 33.97 5.57
C GLY A 569 -15.33 33.16 5.78
N LEU A 570 -14.62 32.79 4.71
CA LEU A 570 -13.44 31.92 4.77
C LEU A 570 -12.29 32.53 5.56
N THR A 571 -12.14 33.84 5.55
CA THR A 571 -11.10 34.54 6.33
C THR A 571 -11.45 34.67 7.81
N LEU A 572 -12.65 34.25 8.28
CA LEU A 572 -13.04 34.19 9.70
C LEU A 572 -12.75 35.46 10.52
N GLY A 573 -12.84 36.64 9.91
CA GLY A 573 -12.55 37.92 10.58
C GLY A 573 -11.12 38.43 10.40
N VAL A 574 -10.22 37.65 9.77
CA VAL A 574 -8.83 38.06 9.48
C VAL A 574 -8.80 39.30 8.60
N GLY A 575 -9.71 39.42 7.63
CA GLY A 575 -9.84 40.61 6.79
C GLY A 575 -10.21 41.84 7.61
N THR A 576 -11.18 41.71 8.53
CA THR A 576 -11.57 42.76 9.47
C THR A 576 -10.40 43.22 10.34
N VAL A 577 -9.65 42.29 10.92
CA VAL A 577 -8.47 42.58 11.76
C VAL A 577 -7.38 43.27 10.95
N LEU A 578 -7.07 42.74 9.77
CA LEU A 578 -6.09 43.35 8.86
C LEU A 578 -6.49 44.79 8.50
N GLY A 579 -7.77 45.00 8.18
CA GLY A 579 -8.33 46.31 7.86
C GLY A 579 -8.32 47.26 9.07
N ALA A 580 -8.56 46.77 10.28
CA ALA A 580 -8.49 47.56 11.50
C ALA A 580 -7.05 47.99 11.81
N LEU A 581 -6.08 47.07 11.70
CA LEU A 581 -4.67 47.33 12.00
C LEU A 581 -4.05 48.30 11.00
N LEU A 582 -4.33 48.11 9.70
CA LEU A 582 -3.62 48.82 8.62
C LEU A 582 -4.45 49.91 7.95
N GLY A 583 -5.74 50.07 8.29
CA GLY A 583 -6.61 51.05 7.65
C GLY A 583 -6.12 52.49 7.78
N GLY A 584 -5.54 52.83 8.94
CA GLY A 584 -4.93 54.14 9.17
C GLY A 584 -3.61 54.36 8.41
N THR A 585 -2.75 53.34 8.35
CA THR A 585 -1.43 53.43 7.70
C THR A 585 -1.55 53.46 6.18
N ALA A 586 -2.39 52.61 5.60
CA ALA A 586 -2.67 52.58 4.17
C ALA A 586 -3.33 53.89 3.68
N ALA A 587 -4.32 54.41 4.41
CA ALA A 587 -4.97 55.68 4.06
C ALA A 587 -3.99 56.87 4.16
N TRP A 588 -3.09 56.86 5.15
CA TRP A 588 -2.02 57.85 5.24
C TRP A 588 -1.07 57.76 4.05
N ALA A 589 -0.60 56.56 3.70
CA ALA A 589 0.32 56.32 2.59
C ALA A 589 -0.27 56.78 1.24
N MET A 590 -1.55 56.47 0.99
CA MET A 590 -2.28 56.97 -0.19
C MET A 590 -2.37 58.50 -0.19
N ARG A 591 -2.65 59.11 0.97
CA ARG A 591 -2.73 60.58 1.09
C ARG A 591 -1.36 61.25 0.91
N THR A 592 -0.28 60.63 1.37
CA THR A 592 1.08 61.15 1.15
C THR A 592 1.48 61.03 -0.32
N LEU A 593 1.12 59.93 -1.00
CA LEU A 593 1.32 59.78 -2.45
C LEU A 593 0.51 60.80 -3.27
N GLN A 594 -0.62 61.28 -2.73
CA GLN A 594 -1.41 62.37 -3.32
C GLN A 594 -0.85 63.77 -3.04
N LYS A 595 0.00 63.94 -2.01
CA LYS A 595 0.56 65.24 -1.60
C LYS A 595 1.94 65.46 -2.23
N LYS A 596 2.19 66.69 -2.70
CA LYS A 596 3.35 67.11 -3.51
C LYS A 596 4.65 67.37 -2.73
N GLU A 597 4.92 66.72 -1.60
CA GLU A 597 6.10 67.04 -0.79
C GLU A 597 7.34 66.20 -1.16
N GLY A 598 8.10 66.72 -2.13
CA GLY A 598 9.41 66.22 -2.56
C GLY A 598 10.52 66.50 -1.56
N GLN A 599 10.41 65.96 -0.34
CA GLN A 599 11.48 65.96 0.66
C GLN A 599 12.01 64.54 0.83
N LYS A 600 13.32 64.33 0.66
CA LYS A 600 13.99 63.02 0.71
C LYS A 600 13.74 62.22 2.01
N GLY A 601 13.41 62.90 3.12
CA GLY A 601 13.02 62.26 4.38
C GLY A 601 11.58 61.71 4.40
N SER A 602 10.70 62.22 3.53
CA SER A 602 9.31 61.79 3.38
C SER A 602 9.19 60.48 2.59
N THR A 603 10.05 60.28 1.58
CA THR A 603 10.06 59.05 0.75
C THR A 603 10.61 57.84 1.50
N ASP A 604 11.66 58.02 2.30
CA ASP A 604 12.21 56.95 3.16
C ASP A 604 11.19 56.54 4.25
N GLU A 605 10.50 57.50 4.88
CA GLU A 605 9.45 57.21 5.86
C GLU A 605 8.24 56.49 5.23
N LEU A 606 7.86 56.87 4.00
CA LEU A 606 6.80 56.20 3.26
C LEU A 606 7.15 54.74 2.94
N LEU A 607 8.33 54.48 2.39
CA LEU A 607 8.77 53.10 2.07
C LEU A 607 8.94 52.24 3.32
N ARG A 608 9.36 52.85 4.43
CA ARG A 608 9.41 52.17 5.73
C ARG A 608 8.04 51.67 6.15
N ARG A 609 7.02 52.54 6.13
CA ARG A 609 5.65 52.15 6.49
C ARG A 609 5.06 51.12 5.53
N MET A 610 5.33 51.23 4.23
CA MET A 610 4.93 50.19 3.27
C MET A 610 5.58 48.82 3.59
N THR A 611 6.81 48.83 4.10
CA THR A 611 7.50 47.60 4.55
C THR A 611 6.88 47.04 5.82
N GLU A 612 6.55 47.90 6.79
CA GLU A 612 5.85 47.52 8.03
C GLU A 612 4.48 46.91 7.73
N ASP A 613 3.71 47.52 6.82
CA ASP A 613 2.41 47.05 6.36
C ASP A 613 2.52 45.68 5.66
N ALA A 614 3.49 45.50 4.76
CA ALA A 614 3.71 44.24 4.04
C ALA A 614 4.09 43.08 5.00
N CYS A 615 4.99 43.33 5.95
CA CYS A 615 5.35 42.35 6.99
C CYS A 615 4.13 41.98 7.85
N THR A 616 3.32 42.97 8.25
CA THR A 616 2.10 42.74 9.03
C THR A 616 1.10 41.89 8.26
N ARG A 617 0.90 42.16 6.96
CA ARG A 617 0.00 41.38 6.07
C ARG A 617 0.38 39.90 6.04
N TYR A 618 1.67 39.59 5.90
CA TYR A 618 2.13 38.20 5.96
C TYR A 618 1.79 37.54 7.31
N LEU A 619 2.15 38.17 8.43
CA LEU A 619 1.89 37.60 9.76
C LEU A 619 0.40 37.33 9.99
N VAL A 620 -0.45 38.28 9.60
CA VAL A 620 -1.89 38.20 9.72
C VAL A 620 -2.48 37.12 8.81
N LEU A 621 -2.23 37.19 7.50
CA LEU A 621 -2.84 36.26 6.54
C LEU A 621 -2.29 34.83 6.68
N ALA A 622 -1.01 34.66 7.00
CA ALA A 622 -0.41 33.34 7.13
C ALA A 622 -0.77 32.63 8.44
N HIS A 623 -1.01 33.37 9.53
CA HIS A 623 -1.07 32.77 10.87
C HIS A 623 -2.30 33.15 11.71
N LEU A 624 -2.86 34.37 11.62
CA LEU A 624 -4.04 34.72 12.44
C LEU A 624 -5.28 33.91 12.06
N GLY A 625 -5.41 33.49 10.80
CA GLY A 625 -6.47 32.58 10.35
C GLY A 625 -6.42 31.20 11.00
N ARG A 626 -5.35 30.89 11.74
CA ARG A 626 -5.12 29.63 12.46
C ARG A 626 -5.55 29.66 13.93
N MET A 627 -5.96 30.83 14.44
CA MET A 627 -6.19 31.07 15.87
C MET A 627 -7.68 31.25 16.23
N PRO A 628 -8.07 31.04 17.51
CA PRO A 628 -9.43 31.35 17.97
C PRO A 628 -9.73 32.85 17.86
N ALA A 629 -10.95 33.21 17.42
CA ALA A 629 -11.38 34.60 17.21
C ALA A 629 -11.06 35.53 18.39
N ALA A 630 -11.20 35.05 19.63
CA ALA A 630 -10.93 35.83 20.84
C ALA A 630 -9.45 36.27 21.00
N GLN A 631 -8.52 35.62 20.31
CA GLN A 631 -7.08 35.93 20.38
C GLN A 631 -6.59 36.68 19.13
N VAL A 632 -7.40 36.76 18.07
CA VAL A 632 -6.99 37.33 16.78
C VAL A 632 -6.67 38.83 16.90
N ASP A 633 -7.51 39.61 17.56
CA ASP A 633 -7.31 41.07 17.68
C ASP A 633 -6.06 41.43 18.51
N ALA A 634 -5.91 40.78 19.67
CA ALA A 634 -4.79 41.04 20.57
C ALA A 634 -3.45 40.63 19.94
N LEU A 635 -3.40 39.46 19.31
CA LEU A 635 -2.19 38.95 18.67
C LEU A 635 -1.86 39.74 17.39
N GLY A 636 -2.87 40.15 16.61
CA GLY A 636 -2.65 41.00 15.45
C GLY A 636 -2.06 42.35 15.81
N THR A 637 -2.54 42.97 16.90
CA THR A 637 -1.98 44.23 17.42
C THR A 637 -0.53 44.04 17.88
N HIS A 638 -0.25 42.94 18.57
CA HIS A 638 1.10 42.60 19.01
C HIS A 638 2.06 42.37 17.83
N TRP A 639 1.65 41.59 16.83
CA TRP A 639 2.45 41.33 15.62
C TRP A 639 2.69 42.57 14.78
N HIS A 640 1.71 43.48 14.70
CA HIS A 640 1.92 44.76 14.04
C HIS A 640 2.99 45.59 14.77
N ALA A 641 2.92 45.67 16.10
CA ALA A 641 3.92 46.38 16.90
C ALA A 641 5.33 45.77 16.77
N GLU A 642 5.45 44.44 16.81
CA GLU A 642 6.69 43.71 16.58
C GLU A 642 7.24 43.92 15.16
N ALA A 643 6.38 43.94 14.15
CA ALA A 643 6.76 44.23 12.77
C ALA A 643 7.33 45.66 12.63
N VAL A 644 6.65 46.65 13.19
CA VAL A 644 7.13 48.06 13.22
C VAL A 644 8.48 48.17 13.92
N ALA A 645 8.64 47.54 15.09
CA ALA A 645 9.89 47.55 15.83
C ALA A 645 11.02 46.84 15.07
N ALA A 646 10.76 45.67 14.50
CA ALA A 646 11.77 44.90 13.79
C ALA A 646 12.20 45.57 12.47
N VAL A 647 11.27 46.16 11.72
CA VAL A 647 11.59 46.94 10.51
C VAL A 647 12.42 48.17 10.86
N ALA A 648 12.09 48.87 11.96
CA ALA A 648 12.87 50.02 12.43
C ALA A 648 14.35 49.66 12.66
N VAL A 649 14.61 48.52 13.32
CA VAL A 649 15.96 48.03 13.62
C VAL A 649 16.74 47.69 12.36
N HIS A 650 16.08 47.10 11.36
CA HIS A 650 16.73 46.64 10.12
C HIS A 650 16.64 47.64 8.96
N TRP A 651 16.08 48.84 9.20
CA TRP A 651 15.72 49.79 8.15
C TRP A 651 16.89 50.20 7.26
N ALA A 652 18.07 50.44 7.85
CA ALA A 652 19.25 50.84 7.08
C ALA A 652 19.64 49.79 6.02
N ALA A 653 19.57 48.50 6.37
CA ALA A 653 19.87 47.41 5.46
C ALA A 653 18.75 47.20 4.43
N LEU A 654 17.48 47.28 4.87
CA LEU A 654 16.31 47.17 3.99
C LEU A 654 16.28 48.28 2.94
N ASN A 655 16.48 49.53 3.34
CA ASN A 655 16.50 50.68 2.43
C ASN A 655 17.65 50.59 1.43
N SER A 656 18.84 50.12 1.88
CA SER A 656 19.95 49.85 0.98
C SER A 656 19.59 48.80 -0.09
N ALA A 657 19.00 47.67 0.32
CA ALA A 657 18.58 46.62 -0.60
C ALA A 657 17.52 47.11 -1.61
N LEU A 658 16.52 47.86 -1.16
CA LEU A 658 15.46 48.42 -2.01
C LEU A 658 15.99 49.40 -3.06
N ARG A 659 17.06 50.14 -2.75
CA ARG A 659 17.69 51.11 -3.67
C ARG A 659 18.59 50.47 -4.72
N THR A 660 19.13 49.28 -4.46
CA THR A 660 20.03 48.60 -5.39
C THR A 660 19.33 47.99 -6.62
N GLY A 661 18.00 47.87 -6.59
CA GLY A 661 17.15 47.65 -7.77
C GLY A 661 17.45 46.40 -8.62
N SER A 662 18.20 45.43 -8.11
CA SER A 662 18.56 44.26 -8.91
C SER A 662 17.42 43.25 -8.95
N ALA A 663 17.04 42.83 -10.16
CA ALA A 663 16.05 41.78 -10.42
C ALA A 663 16.39 40.40 -9.82
N SER A 664 17.60 40.22 -9.27
CA SER A 664 17.90 39.08 -8.40
C SER A 664 17.59 39.44 -6.96
N ASP A 665 16.56 38.80 -6.42
CA ASP A 665 15.97 38.99 -5.08
C ASP A 665 16.90 38.61 -3.89
N THR A 666 18.22 38.58 -4.11
CA THR A 666 19.25 38.00 -3.24
C THR A 666 19.54 38.81 -1.98
N ALA A 667 19.24 40.11 -1.95
CA ALA A 667 19.53 40.98 -0.80
C ALA A 667 18.34 41.16 0.15
N LEU A 668 17.10 41.22 -0.38
CA LEU A 668 15.92 41.56 0.41
C LEU A 668 15.33 40.36 1.14
N GLN A 669 15.24 39.20 0.49
CA GLN A 669 14.67 37.99 1.09
C GLN A 669 15.37 37.54 2.38
N PRO A 670 16.73 37.55 2.50
CA PRO A 670 17.39 37.19 3.76
C PRO A 670 17.05 38.12 4.92
N LEU A 671 16.88 39.42 4.66
CA LEU A 671 16.48 40.40 5.67
C LEU A 671 15.04 40.17 6.13
N LEU A 672 14.11 40.00 5.18
CA LEU A 672 12.71 39.69 5.48
C LEU A 672 12.58 38.36 6.23
N ARG A 673 13.34 37.32 5.85
CA ARG A 673 13.42 36.05 6.58
C ARG A 673 13.82 36.28 8.04
N THR A 674 14.89 37.03 8.27
CA THR A 674 15.42 37.31 9.61
C THR A 674 14.38 38.03 10.48
N ILE A 675 13.70 39.04 9.93
CA ILE A 675 12.66 39.80 10.62
C ILE A 675 11.49 38.89 10.99
N LEU A 676 10.90 38.20 10.00
CA LEU A 676 9.67 37.44 10.19
C LEU A 676 9.87 36.19 11.05
N GLN A 677 10.96 35.42 10.84
CA GLN A 677 11.29 34.29 11.72
C GLN A 677 11.63 34.77 13.14
N GLY A 678 12.29 35.92 13.26
CA GLY A 678 12.59 36.55 14.56
C GLY A 678 11.32 36.88 15.36
N ILE A 679 10.28 37.40 14.69
CA ILE A 679 8.99 37.69 15.33
C ILE A 679 8.32 36.37 15.75
N LEU A 680 8.16 35.42 14.82
CA LEU A 680 7.43 34.17 15.08
C LEU A 680 8.09 33.27 16.15
N SER A 681 9.42 33.35 16.30
CA SER A 681 10.15 32.60 17.33
C SER A 681 10.01 33.18 18.73
N ARG A 682 9.87 34.52 18.87
CA ARG A 682 9.73 35.19 20.17
C ARG A 682 8.38 34.93 20.84
N ASP A 683 7.30 34.78 20.06
CA ASP A 683 5.96 34.53 20.60
C ASP A 683 5.81 33.16 21.27
N GLY A 684 6.77 32.25 21.07
CA GLY A 684 6.85 31.00 21.81
C GLY A 684 7.32 31.16 23.26
N ALA A 685 8.08 32.21 23.58
CA ALA A 685 8.69 32.40 24.91
C ALA A 685 7.83 33.24 25.88
N GLY A 686 6.93 34.09 25.36
CA GLY A 686 6.16 35.05 26.17
C GLY A 686 4.84 34.52 26.75
N ALA A 687 4.26 33.46 26.18
CA ALA A 687 2.92 32.97 26.57
C ALA A 687 2.88 32.18 27.91
N THR A 688 4.02 32.01 28.59
CA THR A 688 4.12 31.28 29.88
C THR A 688 4.22 32.18 31.10
N ARG A 689 4.14 33.51 30.97
CA ARG A 689 4.06 34.40 32.13
C ARG A 689 2.61 34.83 32.39
N PRO A 690 1.89 34.22 33.35
CA PRO A 690 0.69 34.86 33.88
C PRO A 690 1.11 36.20 34.50
N ALA A 691 0.35 37.25 34.19
CA ALA A 691 0.47 38.53 34.86
C ALA A 691 0.00 38.39 36.32
N THR A 692 0.87 37.93 37.21
CA THR A 692 0.67 38.08 38.66
C THR A 692 1.27 39.41 39.10
N GLY A 693 0.40 40.41 39.17
CA GLY A 693 0.70 41.73 39.69
C GLY A 693 -0.58 42.42 40.14
N MET A 694 -1.12 41.99 41.29
CA MET A 694 -1.94 42.87 42.12
C MET A 694 -1.80 42.46 43.59
N ASP A 695 -1.30 43.41 44.36
CA ASP A 695 -1.18 43.40 45.81
C ASP A 695 -2.49 43.03 46.50
N SER A 696 -2.38 42.20 47.53
CA SER A 696 -3.26 42.30 48.69
C SER A 696 -2.46 41.97 49.95
N ALA A 697 -2.10 43.03 50.66
CA ALA A 697 -1.67 42.98 52.05
C ALA A 697 -2.82 42.41 52.92
N LEU A 698 -2.50 41.37 53.71
CA LEU A 698 -2.75 41.13 55.14
C LEU A 698 -4.11 41.53 55.79
N PRO A 699 -4.57 40.80 56.82
CA PRO A 699 -3.77 40.21 57.92
C PRO A 699 -3.63 38.69 57.94
#